data_AF-A0A7V6PRL8-F1
#
_entry.id   AF-A0A7V6PRL8-F1
#
_cell.length_a   1.000
_cell.length_b   1.000
_cell.length_c   1.000
_cell.angle_alpha   90.00
_cell.angle_beta   90.00
_cell.angle_gamma   90.00
#
_symmetry.space_group_name_H-M   'P 1'
#
loop_
_entity.id
_entity.type
_entity.pdbx_description
1 polymer ?
#
loop_
_entity_poly.entity_id
_entity_poly.type
_entity_poly.pdbx_seq_one_letter_code
_entity_poly.pdbx_strand_id
1 'polypeptide(L)'
;MRRTLCSLSYCSTIALVIVLVLTGVCDGYSRSSSELDNKLFDSLLRYEKYVRTNEDPKYGYKLSQGYPMYLYTFGMMHYRLYLLTEDEYYKNKVINIADTAESIRNADWTWYFYDGSKFTQDPVSLYNCQFTELFLYTYKLTDDKKYMDFARKTIYALPELLYFIGSTAAYNYFFYPFTMIAEYLYSTGENSAELKEAGEYAYYMAMQGYNPNTKKWYYSPAEYIRGFYDGHSANYQLGEMASFLEHQDAIRAIFPEEYNYFLNELPGMLDVVKRYQLPSGAYYYNNDAPDCTETIGGVISFYTLYDRTFKTNHDDIIKRCIETILSRQAPNGAYYKTAGSDVAEIWYGDGIGLAIPLYLLMKENGKKEDKVSEKPEAIKERKSREIILGDYDAELRDTSGRVDSVTLIKRLKSLGVNTYAYLIWHSPDDWEDLCQSFMPLAQDEDINVIVYMVPPSEPPSPKPYEYDYIEWAQAIGKLSRRYPGLIGIAIDDFNYNTSFFTPSYLKEIKKTINNINPSLRLFTVSYYRDITDTFLAQYGEIIDGVIFPFRNEPRVDTVTTSTLDPQVRSVRATLGDKLSVIIMIYASKLSSATIPPDARYLRETISTSLELIEEGIADGIITYCLPKVSEEDEMFKTVKELFSSFNKR
;
A
#
# COMPACT_ATOMS: atom_id res chain seq x y z
N MET A 1 -76.05 49.28 -10.52
CA MET A 1 -76.25 47.86 -10.90
C MET A 1 -75.15 47.06 -10.20
N ARG A 2 -75.17 46.60 -8.95
CA ARG A 2 -76.11 45.88 -8.07
C ARG A 2 -76.59 44.51 -8.59
N ARG A 3 -76.01 43.48 -7.93
CA ARG A 3 -76.48 42.11 -7.63
C ARG A 3 -75.96 40.96 -8.51
N THR A 4 -75.63 39.75 -8.05
CA THR A 4 -75.34 39.14 -6.72
C THR A 4 -74.97 37.64 -6.95
N LEU A 5 -74.01 37.11 -6.18
CA LEU A 5 -73.77 35.72 -5.67
C LEU A 5 -73.59 34.46 -6.57
N CYS A 6 -72.44 33.81 -6.31
CA CYS A 6 -72.17 32.39 -5.97
C CYS A 6 -72.89 31.23 -6.70
N SER A 7 -72.12 30.28 -7.26
CA SER A 7 -71.59 29.12 -6.51
C SER A 7 -70.88 28.06 -7.38
N LEU A 8 -69.75 27.58 -6.84
CA LEU A 8 -69.21 26.20 -6.79
C LEU A 8 -68.79 25.40 -8.04
N SER A 9 -67.46 25.18 -8.02
CA SER A 9 -66.71 23.92 -8.20
C SER A 9 -66.04 23.72 -9.55
N TYR A 10 -64.71 23.76 -9.55
CA TYR A 10 -63.84 22.64 -9.87
C TYR A 10 -62.39 23.10 -9.62
N CYS A 11 -61.87 22.72 -8.45
CA CYS A 11 -60.43 22.63 -8.21
C CYS A 11 -59.80 21.65 -9.20
N SER A 12 -58.49 21.79 -9.43
CA SER A 12 -57.57 20.86 -10.11
C SER A 12 -57.11 21.26 -11.51
N THR A 13 -56.41 22.39 -11.68
CA THR A 13 -55.48 22.54 -12.84
C THR A 13 -54.34 23.57 -12.70
N ILE A 14 -53.88 23.88 -11.48
CA ILE A 14 -52.65 24.69 -11.29
C ILE A 14 -51.85 24.08 -10.14
N ALA A 15 -51.35 22.86 -10.35
CA ALA A 15 -50.46 22.15 -9.44
C ALA A 15 -49.64 21.08 -10.20
N LEU A 16 -49.01 21.45 -11.31
CA LEU A 16 -48.15 20.51 -12.06
C LEU A 16 -46.95 21.14 -12.78
N VAL A 17 -46.49 22.33 -12.38
CA VAL A 17 -45.33 23.00 -13.04
C VAL A 17 -44.25 23.49 -12.03
N ILE A 18 -44.41 23.25 -10.72
CA ILE A 18 -43.40 23.64 -9.70
C ILE A 18 -42.92 22.43 -8.87
N VAL A 19 -42.90 21.23 -9.46
CA VAL A 19 -42.36 20.01 -8.82
C VAL A 19 -41.24 19.34 -9.66
N LEU A 20 -40.82 19.94 -10.78
CA LEU A 20 -39.85 19.32 -11.70
C LEU A 20 -38.50 20.04 -11.81
N VAL A 21 -38.07 20.75 -10.74
CA VAL A 21 -36.73 21.37 -10.66
C VAL A 21 -35.91 20.85 -9.46
N LEU A 22 -36.37 19.78 -8.77
CA LEU A 22 -35.65 19.21 -7.62
C LEU A 22 -35.31 17.71 -7.75
N THR A 23 -35.31 17.15 -8.96
CA THR A 23 -34.87 15.76 -9.21
C THR A 23 -33.73 15.63 -10.22
N GLY A 24 -33.01 16.72 -10.50
CA GLY A 24 -31.92 16.75 -11.48
C GLY A 24 -30.50 16.48 -10.96
N VAL A 25 -30.34 16.00 -9.72
CA VAL A 25 -29.02 15.72 -9.11
C VAL A 25 -29.06 14.34 -8.44
N CYS A 26 -29.32 13.28 -9.20
CA CYS A 26 -29.21 11.89 -8.73
C CYS A 26 -28.95 10.89 -9.89
N ASP A 27 -28.28 11.30 -10.98
CA ASP A 27 -27.97 10.39 -12.11
C ASP A 27 -26.47 9.98 -12.16
N GLY A 28 -25.81 9.96 -10.99
CA GLY A 28 -24.43 9.45 -10.83
C GLY A 28 -24.27 8.22 -9.94
N TYR A 29 -25.26 7.89 -9.10
CA TYR A 29 -25.18 6.78 -8.13
C TYR A 29 -26.23 5.73 -8.50
N SER A 30 -25.82 4.60 -9.08
CA SER A 30 -26.62 3.91 -10.11
C SER A 30 -25.90 2.76 -10.81
N ARG A 31 -25.24 1.85 -10.07
CA ARG A 31 -25.28 0.39 -10.33
C ARG A 31 -24.48 -0.41 -9.28
N SER A 32 -25.23 -0.93 -8.30
CA SER A 32 -24.86 -1.96 -7.30
C SER A 32 -24.47 -1.50 -5.88
N SER A 33 -25.24 -0.66 -5.19
CA SER A 33 -25.16 -0.49 -3.72
C SER A 33 -26.35 -1.20 -3.05
N SER A 34 -26.21 -1.69 -1.80
CA SER A 34 -27.37 -2.24 -1.09
C SER A 34 -28.36 -1.13 -0.74
N GLU A 35 -29.64 -1.45 -0.53
CA GLU A 35 -30.64 -0.45 -0.13
C GLU A 35 -30.22 0.28 1.16
N LEU A 36 -29.53 -0.43 2.07
CA LEU A 36 -29.03 0.13 3.31
C LEU A 36 -27.89 1.14 3.07
N ASP A 37 -26.97 0.84 2.17
CA ASP A 37 -25.86 1.73 1.81
C ASP A 37 -26.38 3.02 1.14
N ASN A 38 -27.42 2.91 0.30
CA ASN A 38 -28.06 4.08 -0.30
C ASN A 38 -28.72 4.97 0.75
N LYS A 39 -29.42 4.38 1.71
CA LYS A 39 -30.00 5.14 2.84
C LYS A 39 -28.91 5.81 3.68
N LEU A 40 -27.78 5.15 3.88
CA LEU A 40 -26.63 5.71 4.60
C LEU A 40 -25.99 6.86 3.83
N PHE A 41 -25.83 6.74 2.52
CA PHE A 41 -25.33 7.82 1.68
C PHE A 41 -26.28 9.03 1.69
N ASP A 42 -27.59 8.82 1.54
CA ASP A 42 -28.59 9.88 1.68
C ASP A 42 -28.52 10.55 3.06
N SER A 43 -28.32 9.76 4.11
CA SER A 43 -28.11 10.24 5.48
C SER A 43 -26.86 11.13 5.56
N LEU A 44 -25.75 10.72 4.96
CA LEU A 44 -24.52 11.51 4.88
C LEU A 44 -24.73 12.83 4.14
N LEU A 45 -25.45 12.85 3.02
CA LEU A 45 -25.76 14.08 2.28
C LEU A 45 -26.65 15.04 3.08
N ARG A 46 -27.60 14.52 3.86
CA ARG A 46 -28.38 15.35 4.81
C ARG A 46 -27.50 15.94 5.91
N TYR A 47 -26.50 15.18 6.38
CA TYR A 47 -25.54 15.67 7.37
C TYR A 47 -24.59 16.73 6.79
N GLU A 48 -24.04 16.54 5.59
CA GLU A 48 -23.26 17.58 4.89
C GLU A 48 -24.06 18.87 4.74
N LYS A 49 -25.33 18.76 4.34
CA LYS A 49 -26.22 19.92 4.23
C LYS A 49 -26.38 20.64 5.56
N TYR A 50 -26.51 19.89 6.66
CA TYR A 50 -26.58 20.47 8.00
C TYR A 50 -25.27 21.18 8.38
N VAL A 51 -24.12 20.53 8.17
CA VAL A 51 -22.78 21.11 8.40
C VAL A 51 -22.63 22.43 7.65
N ARG A 52 -23.03 22.47 6.37
CA ARG A 52 -23.00 23.66 5.53
C ARG A 52 -23.84 24.82 6.07
N THR A 53 -25.00 24.55 6.68
CA THR A 53 -25.83 25.62 7.28
C THR A 53 -25.20 26.25 8.52
N ASN A 54 -24.13 25.65 9.02
CA ASN A 54 -23.35 26.12 10.15
C ASN A 54 -21.95 26.61 9.74
N GLU A 55 -21.71 26.90 8.47
CA GLU A 55 -20.47 27.52 8.03
C GLU A 55 -20.29 28.94 8.59
N ASP A 56 -19.04 29.29 8.88
CA ASP A 56 -18.61 30.63 9.29
C ASP A 56 -17.56 31.14 8.29
N PRO A 57 -17.75 32.31 7.65
CA PRO A 57 -16.81 32.80 6.65
C PRO A 57 -15.39 33.08 7.15
N LYS A 58 -15.21 33.29 8.47
CA LYS A 58 -13.92 33.61 9.07
C LYS A 58 -13.21 32.35 9.58
N TYR A 59 -13.96 31.43 10.17
CA TYR A 59 -13.41 30.24 10.84
C TYR A 59 -13.71 28.93 10.11
N GLY A 60 -14.33 28.99 8.94
CA GLY A 60 -14.86 27.87 8.17
C GLY A 60 -16.21 27.38 8.72
N TYR A 61 -16.33 27.15 10.04
CA TYR A 61 -17.56 26.70 10.69
C TYR A 61 -17.89 27.48 11.96
N LYS A 62 -19.17 27.53 12.35
CA LYS A 62 -19.65 28.12 13.59
C LYS A 62 -19.08 27.33 14.76
N LEU A 63 -18.03 27.86 15.36
CA LEU A 63 -17.42 27.28 16.55
C LEU A 63 -18.13 27.83 17.79
N SER A 64 -18.95 27.03 18.47
CA SER A 64 -19.44 27.41 19.81
C SER A 64 -18.34 27.27 20.87
N GLN A 65 -17.42 26.31 20.66
CA GLN A 65 -16.18 25.99 21.39
C GLN A 65 -15.55 24.78 20.68
N GLY A 66 -14.22 24.65 20.61
CA GLY A 66 -13.58 23.44 20.06
C GLY A 66 -12.27 23.63 19.31
N TYR A 67 -11.71 22.52 18.85
CA TYR A 67 -10.47 22.53 18.05
C TYR A 67 -10.76 22.79 16.56
N PRO A 68 -9.84 23.44 15.82
CA PRO A 68 -9.90 23.52 14.36
C PRO A 68 -9.95 22.18 13.65
N MET A 69 -9.69 21.08 14.35
CA MET A 69 -9.84 19.70 13.88
C MET A 69 -11.14 19.41 13.10
N TYR A 70 -12.23 20.12 13.37
CA TYR A 70 -13.44 19.97 12.57
C TYR A 70 -13.27 20.42 11.11
N LEU A 71 -12.38 21.38 10.82
CA LEU A 71 -11.98 21.71 9.45
C LEU A 71 -11.29 20.53 8.78
N TYR A 72 -10.40 19.83 9.48
CA TYR A 72 -9.79 18.62 8.95
C TYR A 72 -10.87 17.57 8.64
N THR A 73 -11.72 17.24 9.61
CA THR A 73 -12.71 16.16 9.43
C THR A 73 -13.74 16.49 8.35
N PHE A 74 -14.23 17.72 8.28
CA PHE A 74 -15.12 18.14 7.21
C PHE A 74 -14.40 18.30 5.88
N GLY A 75 -13.15 18.77 5.85
CA GLY A 75 -12.32 18.78 4.63
C GLY A 75 -12.18 17.37 4.04
N MET A 76 -11.90 16.39 4.90
CA MET A 76 -11.81 14.98 4.54
C MET A 76 -13.17 14.38 4.13
N MET A 77 -14.27 14.76 4.79
CA MET A 77 -15.63 14.41 4.37
C MET A 77 -15.89 14.87 2.92
N HIS A 78 -15.60 16.14 2.62
CA HIS A 78 -15.81 16.69 1.27
C HIS A 78 -14.85 16.07 0.25
N TYR A 79 -13.61 15.76 0.63
CA TYR A 79 -12.67 15.04 -0.25
C TYR A 79 -13.24 13.67 -0.64
N ARG A 80 -13.72 12.91 0.34
CA ARG A 80 -14.28 11.58 0.09
C ARG A 80 -15.62 11.64 -0.65
N LEU A 81 -16.47 12.64 -0.38
CA LEU A 81 -17.68 12.89 -1.15
C LEU A 81 -17.36 13.24 -2.62
N TYR A 82 -16.32 14.02 -2.88
CA TYR A 82 -15.85 14.24 -4.24
C TYR A 82 -15.43 12.94 -4.91
N LEU A 83 -14.70 12.05 -4.22
CA LEU A 83 -14.32 10.75 -4.79
C LEU A 83 -15.54 9.84 -5.06
N LEU A 84 -16.60 9.95 -4.27
CA LEU A 84 -17.85 9.19 -4.45
C LEU A 84 -18.76 9.74 -5.55
N THR A 85 -18.67 11.04 -5.84
CA THR A 85 -19.68 11.73 -6.68
C THR A 85 -19.11 12.41 -7.92
N GLU A 86 -17.81 12.69 -7.94
CA GLU A 86 -17.11 13.54 -8.90
C GLU A 86 -17.69 14.96 -9.01
N ASP A 87 -18.46 15.42 -8.01
CA ASP A 87 -19.06 16.76 -8.00
C ASP A 87 -18.03 17.82 -7.59
N GLU A 88 -17.70 18.71 -8.53
CA GLU A 88 -16.77 19.83 -8.35
C GLU A 88 -17.15 20.76 -7.19
N TYR A 89 -18.41 20.78 -6.75
CA TYR A 89 -18.81 21.46 -5.52
C TYR A 89 -17.99 20.96 -4.31
N TYR A 90 -17.86 19.64 -4.14
CA TYR A 90 -17.14 19.05 -3.02
C TYR A 90 -15.64 19.32 -3.13
N LYS A 91 -15.07 19.22 -4.33
CA LYS A 91 -13.66 19.57 -4.58
C LYS A 91 -13.36 21.02 -4.21
N ASN A 92 -14.20 21.97 -4.64
CA ASN A 92 -14.07 23.37 -4.27
C ASN A 92 -14.18 23.59 -2.76
N LYS A 93 -15.02 22.81 -2.07
CA LYS A 93 -15.09 22.83 -0.61
C LYS A 93 -13.80 22.37 0.06
N VAL A 94 -13.17 21.30 -0.42
CA VAL A 94 -11.85 20.86 0.09
C VAL A 94 -10.82 21.99 -0.01
N ILE A 95 -10.70 22.60 -1.20
CA ILE A 95 -9.79 23.71 -1.47
C ILE A 95 -10.04 24.88 -0.51
N ASN A 96 -11.30 25.30 -0.37
CA ASN A 96 -11.69 26.40 0.52
C ASN A 96 -11.37 26.09 1.99
N ILE A 97 -11.62 24.86 2.45
CA ILE A 97 -11.35 24.44 3.82
C ILE A 97 -9.84 24.40 4.08
N ALA A 98 -9.05 23.87 3.14
CA ALA A 98 -7.59 23.84 3.23
C ALA A 98 -7.02 25.27 3.29
N ASP A 99 -7.46 26.17 2.41
CA ASP A 99 -7.04 27.58 2.43
C ASP A 99 -7.48 28.28 3.73
N THR A 100 -8.68 27.97 4.25
CA THR A 100 -9.16 28.49 5.53
C THR A 100 -8.29 27.99 6.68
N ALA A 101 -8.00 26.70 6.73
CA ALA A 101 -7.15 26.09 7.76
C ALA A 101 -5.76 26.74 7.79
N GLU A 102 -5.15 27.00 6.62
CA GLU A 102 -3.90 27.77 6.54
C GLU A 102 -4.08 29.20 7.09
N SER A 103 -5.15 29.90 6.68
CA SER A 103 -5.34 31.31 7.03
C SER A 103 -5.52 31.58 8.52
N ILE A 104 -5.97 30.58 9.28
CA ILE A 104 -6.19 30.67 10.73
C ILE A 104 -5.08 29.98 11.54
N ARG A 105 -4.03 29.47 10.89
CA ARG A 105 -2.90 28.82 11.56
C ARG A 105 -2.12 29.82 12.43
N ASN A 106 -1.60 29.34 13.56
CA ASN A 106 -0.77 30.13 14.45
C ASN A 106 0.64 30.38 13.91
N ALA A 107 1.37 31.31 14.53
CA ALA A 107 2.76 31.63 14.18
C ALA A 107 3.76 30.51 14.51
N ASP A 108 3.42 29.65 15.48
CA ASP A 108 4.18 28.44 15.82
C ASP A 108 3.82 27.23 14.95
N TRP A 109 3.07 27.47 13.86
CA TRP A 109 2.62 26.47 12.89
C TRP A 109 1.64 25.43 13.45
N THR A 110 1.02 25.71 14.59
CA THR A 110 -0.03 24.89 15.21
C THR A 110 -1.42 25.50 15.06
N TRP A 111 -2.43 24.84 15.63
CA TRP A 111 -3.77 25.38 15.82
C TRP A 111 -4.18 25.27 17.29
N TYR A 112 -4.66 26.37 17.85
CA TYR A 112 -5.08 26.43 19.25
C TYR A 112 -6.54 25.99 19.40
N PHE A 113 -6.93 25.67 20.63
CA PHE A 113 -8.33 25.50 20.99
C PHE A 113 -9.10 26.83 20.88
N TYR A 114 -10.33 26.80 20.37
CA TYR A 114 -11.23 27.97 20.34
C TYR A 114 -12.19 27.94 21.53
N ASP A 115 -12.13 28.96 22.39
CA ASP A 115 -12.95 29.05 23.61
C ASP A 115 -14.39 29.54 23.37
N GLY A 116 -14.77 29.74 22.11
CA GLY A 116 -16.05 30.36 21.71
C GLY A 116 -15.94 31.87 21.42
N SER A 117 -14.79 32.48 21.69
CA SER A 117 -14.52 33.90 21.40
C SER A 117 -13.21 34.10 20.64
N LYS A 118 -12.14 33.42 21.07
CA LYS A 118 -10.80 33.50 20.48
C LYS A 118 -10.06 32.16 20.62
N PHE A 119 -8.96 32.05 19.90
CA PHE A 119 -8.02 30.96 20.05
C PHE A 119 -7.16 31.15 21.31
N THR A 120 -7.05 30.12 22.15
CA THR A 120 -6.31 30.14 23.44
C THR A 120 -4.98 29.41 23.32
N GLN A 121 -3.87 30.05 23.71
CA GLN A 121 -2.50 29.56 23.51
C GLN A 121 -2.15 28.22 24.18
N ASP A 122 -2.97 27.73 25.12
CA ASP A 122 -2.76 26.47 25.84
C ASP A 122 -4.13 25.78 26.06
N PRO A 123 -4.28 24.49 25.74
CA PRO A 123 -3.30 23.56 25.16
C PRO A 123 -3.29 23.50 23.62
N VAL A 124 -2.09 23.33 23.05
CA VAL A 124 -1.88 22.90 21.66
C VAL A 124 -2.32 21.44 21.53
N SER A 125 -3.18 21.15 20.56
CA SER A 125 -3.59 19.77 20.26
C SER A 125 -2.64 19.13 19.26
N LEU A 126 -2.12 17.94 19.58
CA LEU A 126 -1.34 17.14 18.63
C LEU A 126 -2.20 16.57 17.50
N TYR A 127 -3.52 16.49 17.65
CA TYR A 127 -4.42 16.07 16.56
C TYR A 127 -4.30 16.95 15.32
N ASN A 128 -3.87 18.20 15.48
CA ASN A 128 -3.64 19.11 14.36
C ASN A 128 -2.65 18.59 13.31
N CYS A 129 -1.80 17.61 13.65
CA CYS A 129 -0.96 16.92 12.67
C CYS A 129 -1.77 16.38 11.48
N GLN A 130 -3.05 16.05 11.69
CA GLN A 130 -3.94 15.48 10.68
C GLN A 130 -4.24 16.44 9.52
N PHE A 131 -4.07 17.75 9.71
CA PHE A 131 -4.14 18.70 8.59
C PHE A 131 -3.11 18.41 7.50
N THR A 132 -2.00 17.75 7.84
CA THR A 132 -1.01 17.28 6.86
C THR A 132 -1.68 16.43 5.77
N GLU A 133 -2.54 15.49 6.15
CA GLU A 133 -3.27 14.65 5.19
C GLU A 133 -4.21 15.49 4.31
N LEU A 134 -5.00 16.39 4.90
CA LEU A 134 -5.89 17.28 4.15
C LEU A 134 -5.11 18.07 3.08
N PHE A 135 -3.94 18.61 3.43
CA PHE A 135 -3.12 19.36 2.49
C PHE A 135 -2.52 18.48 1.40
N LEU A 136 -2.00 17.29 1.73
CA LEU A 136 -1.51 16.33 0.74
C LEU A 136 -2.61 15.93 -0.25
N TYR A 137 -3.83 15.73 0.23
CA TYR A 137 -4.94 15.35 -0.65
C TYR A 137 -5.49 16.53 -1.44
N THR A 138 -5.45 17.75 -0.89
CA THR A 138 -5.76 18.96 -1.65
C THR A 138 -4.74 19.17 -2.77
N TYR A 139 -3.46 18.89 -2.53
CA TYR A 139 -2.45 18.82 -3.58
C TYR A 139 -2.82 17.78 -4.65
N LYS A 140 -3.16 16.54 -4.26
CA LYS A 140 -3.59 15.49 -5.22
C LYS A 140 -4.79 15.93 -6.09
N LEU A 141 -5.69 16.78 -5.56
CA LEU A 141 -6.84 17.31 -6.31
C LEU A 141 -6.52 18.48 -7.25
N THR A 142 -5.47 19.25 -6.96
CA THR A 142 -5.22 20.56 -7.59
C THR A 142 -3.91 20.67 -8.34
N ASP A 143 -2.93 19.82 -8.01
CA ASP A 143 -1.52 19.93 -8.40
C ASP A 143 -0.86 21.27 -7.97
N ASP A 144 -1.48 22.01 -7.04
CA ASP A 144 -0.95 23.27 -6.53
C ASP A 144 0.04 23.02 -5.38
N LYS A 145 1.33 23.27 -5.67
CA LYS A 145 2.44 23.06 -4.74
C LYS A 145 2.33 23.85 -3.43
N LYS A 146 1.49 24.89 -3.34
CA LYS A 146 1.25 25.58 -2.05
C LYS A 146 0.75 24.62 -0.98
N TYR A 147 -0.06 23.62 -1.35
CA TYR A 147 -0.59 22.65 -0.39
C TYR A 147 0.49 21.68 0.10
N MET A 148 1.46 21.32 -0.74
CA MET A 148 2.64 20.56 -0.30
C MET A 148 3.47 21.37 0.72
N ASP A 149 3.62 22.67 0.50
CA ASP A 149 4.28 23.56 1.46
C ASP A 149 3.50 23.65 2.78
N PHE A 150 2.16 23.74 2.73
CA PHE A 150 1.31 23.72 3.93
C PHE A 150 1.46 22.42 4.73
N ALA A 151 1.46 21.26 4.05
CA ALA A 151 1.70 19.95 4.66
C ALA A 151 3.07 19.89 5.33
N ARG A 152 4.11 20.31 4.60
CA ARG A 152 5.49 20.34 5.11
C ARG A 152 5.61 21.22 6.36
N LYS A 153 5.04 22.42 6.34
CA LYS A 153 5.05 23.34 7.49
C LYS A 153 4.37 22.74 8.73
N THR A 154 3.26 22.02 8.53
CA THR A 154 2.56 21.34 9.62
C THR A 154 3.39 20.19 10.21
N ILE A 155 3.96 19.31 9.38
CA ILE A 155 4.67 18.14 9.89
C ILE A 155 5.99 18.51 10.57
N TYR A 156 6.70 19.52 10.06
CA TYR A 156 7.97 19.98 10.64
C TYR A 156 7.81 20.79 11.93
N ALA A 157 6.59 21.14 12.33
CA ALA A 157 6.33 21.69 13.66
C ALA A 157 6.31 20.61 14.75
N LEU A 158 6.09 19.34 14.39
CA LEU A 158 5.90 18.26 15.36
C LEU A 158 7.12 17.92 16.21
N PRO A 159 8.36 17.84 15.68
CA PRO A 159 9.51 17.43 16.49
C PRO A 159 9.63 18.26 17.77
N GLU A 160 9.58 19.60 17.66
CA GLU A 160 9.67 20.50 18.83
C GLU A 160 8.47 20.31 19.79
N LEU A 161 7.26 20.19 19.25
CA LEU A 161 6.03 20.05 20.06
C LEU A 161 5.97 18.72 20.83
N LEU A 162 6.43 17.63 20.20
CA LEU A 162 6.42 16.30 20.81
C LEU A 162 7.27 16.26 22.09
N TYR A 163 8.41 16.96 22.13
CA TYR A 163 9.24 17.05 23.33
C TYR A 163 8.68 18.00 24.40
N PHE A 164 7.86 18.99 24.01
CA PHE A 164 7.29 19.97 24.93
C PHE A 164 6.03 19.46 25.65
N ILE A 165 5.24 18.63 24.99
CA ILE A 165 3.96 18.14 25.51
C ILE A 165 4.23 17.07 26.58
N GLY A 166 3.99 17.45 27.84
CA GLY A 166 4.42 16.72 29.03
C GLY A 166 3.76 15.35 29.26
N SER A 167 4.26 14.66 30.29
CA SER A 167 3.93 13.27 30.69
C SER A 167 2.48 13.01 31.14
N THR A 168 1.59 14.01 31.06
CA THR A 168 0.18 13.92 31.44
C THR A 168 -0.78 13.89 30.24
N ALA A 169 -0.27 14.03 29.01
CA ALA A 169 -1.08 13.93 27.80
C ALA A 169 -1.70 12.54 27.63
N ALA A 170 -2.82 12.47 26.92
CA ALA A 170 -3.42 11.20 26.52
C ALA A 170 -2.49 10.45 25.56
N TYR A 171 -2.46 9.12 25.60
CA TYR A 171 -1.52 8.35 24.80
C TYR A 171 -1.80 8.45 23.29
N ASN A 172 -3.08 8.53 22.94
CA ASN A 172 -3.51 8.68 21.57
C ASN A 172 -3.08 10.02 20.93
N TYR A 173 -2.77 11.05 21.71
CA TYR A 173 -2.19 12.30 21.20
C TYR A 173 -0.86 12.08 20.48
N PHE A 174 -0.13 11.01 20.80
CA PHE A 174 1.13 10.68 20.17
C PHE A 174 0.96 9.71 18.99
N PHE A 175 -0.11 8.93 18.95
CA PHE A 175 -0.30 7.96 17.87
C PHE A 175 -0.63 8.62 16.51
N TYR A 176 -1.45 9.67 16.49
CA TYR A 176 -1.76 10.39 15.25
C TYR A 176 -0.54 11.10 14.64
N PRO A 177 0.34 11.77 15.42
CA PRO A 177 1.63 12.24 14.90
C PRO A 177 2.46 11.13 14.25
N PHE A 178 2.54 9.94 14.85
CA PHE A 178 3.23 8.80 14.25
C PHE A 178 2.64 8.43 12.88
N THR A 179 1.32 8.27 12.77
CA THR A 179 0.69 7.93 11.49
C THR A 179 0.82 9.03 10.45
N MET A 180 0.73 10.30 10.85
CA MET A 180 0.85 11.45 9.95
C MET A 180 2.28 11.69 9.45
N ILE A 181 3.29 11.42 10.29
CA ILE A 181 4.70 11.43 9.86
C ILE A 181 4.94 10.35 8.82
N ALA A 182 4.43 9.13 9.07
CA ALA A 182 4.53 8.03 8.10
C ALA A 182 3.87 8.42 6.77
N GLU A 183 2.62 8.92 6.83
CA GLU A 183 1.86 9.33 5.64
C GLU A 183 2.58 10.44 4.85
N TYR A 184 3.13 11.45 5.53
CA TYR A 184 3.87 12.52 4.88
C TYR A 184 5.12 12.00 4.17
N LEU A 185 5.99 11.26 4.86
CA LEU A 185 7.23 10.74 4.28
C LEU A 185 6.94 9.80 3.10
N TYR A 186 5.92 8.95 3.24
CA TYR A 186 5.47 8.05 2.18
C TYR A 186 4.91 8.81 0.96
N SER A 187 3.97 9.74 1.17
CA SER A 187 3.31 10.47 0.07
C SER A 187 4.25 11.46 -0.64
N THR A 188 5.28 11.96 0.03
CA THR A 188 6.25 12.92 -0.55
C THR A 188 7.51 12.26 -1.09
N GLY A 189 7.86 11.06 -0.64
CA GLY A 189 9.16 10.43 -0.89
C GLY A 189 10.33 11.14 -0.21
N GLU A 190 10.07 12.05 0.74
CA GLU A 190 11.11 12.78 1.46
C GLU A 190 11.85 11.85 2.43
N ASN A 191 13.19 11.84 2.38
CA ASN A 191 14.00 11.09 3.34
C ASN A 191 14.54 12.02 4.43
N SER A 192 13.75 12.19 5.50
CA SER A 192 14.08 13.05 6.64
C SER A 192 14.36 12.23 7.90
N ALA A 193 15.61 12.27 8.38
CA ALA A 193 16.00 11.60 9.62
C ALA A 193 15.31 12.21 10.86
N GLU A 194 15.16 13.53 10.89
CA GLU A 194 14.49 14.26 11.96
C GLU A 194 13.03 13.84 12.11
N LEU A 195 12.30 13.73 10.99
CA LEU A 195 10.90 13.29 11.03
C LEU A 195 10.80 11.80 11.39
N LYS A 196 11.72 10.95 10.94
CA LYS A 196 11.75 9.54 11.34
C LYS A 196 11.94 9.40 12.86
N GLU A 197 12.92 10.10 13.44
CA GLU A 197 13.15 10.12 14.89
C GLU A 197 11.93 10.63 15.66
N ALA A 198 11.30 11.71 15.18
CA ALA A 198 10.06 12.22 15.77
C ALA A 198 8.91 11.19 15.70
N GLY A 199 8.81 10.44 14.61
CA GLY A 199 7.82 9.37 14.44
C GLY A 199 8.05 8.19 15.38
N GLU A 200 9.29 7.72 15.51
CA GLU A 200 9.69 6.69 16.47
C GLU A 200 9.39 7.12 17.92
N TYR A 201 9.71 8.37 18.26
CA TYR A 201 9.39 8.93 19.57
C TYR A 201 7.87 8.99 19.82
N ALA A 202 7.10 9.46 18.85
CA ALA A 202 5.66 9.53 18.94
C ALA A 202 5.04 8.13 19.13
N TYR A 203 5.49 7.13 18.36
CA TYR A 203 5.08 5.74 18.54
C TYR A 203 5.43 5.22 19.95
N TYR A 204 6.68 5.41 20.39
CA TYR A 204 7.12 4.98 21.71
C TYR A 204 6.25 5.56 22.83
N MET A 205 5.93 6.86 22.75
CA MET A 205 5.08 7.55 23.72
C MET A 205 3.65 7.03 23.70
N ALA A 206 3.06 6.79 22.53
CA ALA A 206 1.74 6.23 22.40
C ALA A 206 1.67 4.82 23.03
N MET A 207 2.68 3.99 22.75
CA MET A 207 2.75 2.61 23.22
C MET A 207 2.98 2.48 24.73
N GLN A 208 3.35 3.55 25.45
CA GLN A 208 3.36 3.54 26.91
C GLN A 208 1.97 3.32 27.52
N GLY A 209 0.91 3.63 26.77
CA GLY A 209 -0.46 3.34 27.17
C GLY A 209 -0.90 1.90 26.91
N TYR A 210 -0.12 1.13 26.15
CA TYR A 210 -0.49 -0.21 25.73
C TYR A 210 0.04 -1.28 26.70
N ASN A 211 -0.84 -2.18 27.14
CA ASN A 211 -0.47 -3.34 27.95
C ASN A 211 -0.57 -4.63 27.12
N PRO A 212 0.57 -5.24 26.71
CA PRO A 212 0.56 -6.41 25.83
C PRO A 212 0.02 -7.69 26.50
N ASN A 213 -0.07 -7.75 27.83
CA ASN A 213 -0.64 -8.91 28.53
C ASN A 213 -2.16 -8.87 28.56
N THR A 214 -2.74 -7.67 28.71
CA THR A 214 -4.20 -7.50 28.76
C THR A 214 -4.81 -7.09 27.42
N LYS A 215 -3.94 -6.70 26.46
CA LYS A 215 -4.27 -6.12 25.17
C LYS A 215 -5.07 -4.81 25.25
N LYS A 216 -5.08 -4.17 26.43
CA LYS A 216 -5.74 -2.88 26.68
C LYS A 216 -4.79 -1.73 26.36
N TRP A 217 -5.29 -0.77 25.60
CA TRP A 217 -4.66 0.53 25.40
C TRP A 217 -5.42 1.59 26.18
N TYR A 218 -4.80 2.05 27.25
CA TYR A 218 -5.41 3.03 28.14
C TYR A 218 -5.39 4.40 27.48
N TYR A 219 -6.42 5.21 27.69
CA TYR A 219 -6.50 6.53 27.05
C TYR A 219 -5.50 7.53 27.66
N SER A 220 -5.26 7.45 28.97
CA SER A 220 -4.35 8.37 29.67
C SER A 220 -3.47 7.67 30.71
N PRO A 221 -2.34 8.28 31.11
CA PRO A 221 -1.50 7.77 32.19
C PRO A 221 -2.26 7.54 33.50
N ALA A 222 -3.24 8.40 33.81
CA ALA A 222 -4.07 8.26 35.01
C ALA A 222 -4.94 7.00 34.96
N GLU A 223 -5.50 6.67 33.80
CA GLU A 223 -6.27 5.44 33.58
C GLU A 223 -5.37 4.20 33.68
N TYR A 224 -4.20 4.25 33.05
CA TYR A 224 -3.20 3.18 33.08
C TYR A 224 -2.79 2.85 34.52
N ILE A 225 -2.40 3.85 35.30
CA ILE A 225 -1.97 3.70 36.71
C ILE A 225 -3.09 3.12 37.57
N ARG A 226 -4.35 3.51 37.31
CA ARG A 226 -5.52 3.02 38.07
C ARG A 226 -6.03 1.67 37.58
N GLY A 227 -5.53 1.17 36.45
CA GLY A 227 -6.10 0.02 35.76
C GLY A 227 -7.55 0.24 35.32
N PHE A 228 -7.97 1.50 35.16
CA PHE A 228 -9.33 1.85 34.76
C PHE A 228 -9.44 1.77 33.23
N TYR A 229 -10.40 0.99 32.73
CA TYR A 229 -10.63 0.83 31.30
C TYR A 229 -12.11 0.54 31.08
N ASP A 230 -12.80 1.46 30.40
CA ASP A 230 -14.23 1.41 30.14
C ASP A 230 -14.55 1.52 28.63
N GLY A 231 -15.81 1.80 28.29
CA GLY A 231 -16.22 1.98 26.89
C GLY A 231 -15.56 3.19 26.21
N HIS A 232 -15.21 4.23 26.97
CA HIS A 232 -14.55 5.42 26.44
C HIS A 232 -13.12 5.09 26.03
N SER A 233 -12.36 4.42 26.91
CA SER A 233 -11.01 3.92 26.59
C SER A 233 -11.06 2.95 25.40
N ALA A 234 -12.06 2.06 25.34
CA ALA A 234 -12.22 1.11 24.24
C ALA A 234 -12.51 1.78 22.90
N ASN A 235 -13.30 2.85 22.88
CA ASN A 235 -13.55 3.63 21.67
C ASN A 235 -12.25 4.30 21.16
N TYR A 236 -11.41 4.84 22.04
CA TYR A 236 -10.14 5.42 21.63
C TYR A 236 -9.15 4.38 21.11
N GLN A 237 -9.05 3.23 21.78
CA GLN A 237 -8.25 2.10 21.29
C GLN A 237 -8.70 1.68 19.89
N LEU A 238 -10.02 1.60 19.64
CA LEU A 238 -10.56 1.30 18.32
C LEU A 238 -10.15 2.36 17.28
N GLY A 239 -10.16 3.63 17.65
CA GLY A 239 -9.72 4.73 16.79
C GLY A 239 -8.24 4.66 16.42
N GLU A 240 -7.37 4.31 17.37
CA GLU A 240 -5.94 4.09 17.11
C GLU A 240 -5.74 2.89 16.17
N MET A 241 -6.46 1.79 16.40
CA MET A 241 -6.43 0.62 15.50
C MET A 241 -6.93 0.97 14.09
N ALA A 242 -7.97 1.80 13.97
CA ALA A 242 -8.48 2.26 12.68
C ALA A 242 -7.47 3.16 11.95
N SER A 243 -6.88 4.13 12.65
CA SER A 243 -5.84 5.01 12.12
C SER A 243 -4.62 4.21 11.62
N PHE A 244 -4.18 3.20 12.39
CA PHE A 244 -3.13 2.29 11.94
C PHE A 244 -3.49 1.59 10.63
N LEU A 245 -4.69 1.00 10.54
CA LEU A 245 -5.11 0.25 9.37
C LEU A 245 -5.34 1.13 8.14
N GLU A 246 -5.78 2.38 8.35
CA GLU A 246 -5.98 3.36 7.28
C GLU A 246 -4.64 3.81 6.67
N HIS A 247 -3.61 3.99 7.51
CA HIS A 247 -2.27 4.42 7.08
C HIS A 247 -1.26 3.26 6.97
N GLN A 248 -1.75 2.02 6.89
CA GLN A 248 -0.92 0.83 7.05
C GLN A 248 0.20 0.71 6.01
N ASP A 249 -0.02 1.18 4.78
CA ASP A 249 0.99 1.15 3.71
C ASP A 249 2.14 2.13 3.99
N ALA A 250 1.81 3.35 4.43
CA ALA A 250 2.79 4.33 4.82
C ALA A 250 3.59 3.88 6.04
N ILE A 251 2.91 3.33 7.05
CA ILE A 251 3.56 2.80 8.26
C ILE A 251 4.47 1.63 7.90
N ARG A 252 4.02 0.67 7.07
CA ARG A 252 4.83 -0.46 6.61
C ARG A 252 6.09 -0.01 5.87
N ALA A 253 5.99 1.04 5.06
CA ALA A 253 7.11 1.54 4.27
C ALA A 253 8.13 2.34 5.12
N ILE A 254 7.66 3.13 6.07
CA ILE A 254 8.50 4.07 6.84
C ILE A 254 8.97 3.46 8.17
N PHE A 255 8.11 2.68 8.84
CA PHE A 255 8.30 2.12 10.19
C PHE A 255 7.95 0.62 10.21
N PRO A 256 8.72 -0.24 9.51
CA PRO A 256 8.37 -1.64 9.30
C PRO A 256 8.37 -2.49 10.58
N GLU A 257 9.17 -2.14 11.59
CA GLU A 257 9.21 -2.87 12.87
C GLU A 257 7.93 -2.62 13.68
N GLU A 258 7.54 -1.34 13.78
CA GLU A 258 6.30 -0.88 14.40
C GLU A 258 5.07 -1.45 13.69
N TYR A 259 5.09 -1.46 12.35
CA TYR A 259 4.06 -2.07 11.53
C TYR A 259 3.85 -3.54 11.91
N ASN A 260 4.92 -4.35 11.87
CA ASN A 260 4.83 -5.78 12.13
C ASN A 260 4.40 -6.07 13.57
N TYR A 261 4.90 -5.30 14.54
CA TYR A 261 4.49 -5.46 15.93
C TYR A 261 3.00 -5.18 16.10
N PHE A 262 2.54 -4.01 15.62
CA PHE A 262 1.18 -3.57 15.84
C PHE A 262 0.17 -4.44 15.09
N LEU A 263 0.48 -4.84 13.86
CA LEU A 263 -0.34 -5.77 13.06
C LEU A 263 -0.57 -7.11 13.79
N ASN A 264 0.46 -7.64 14.46
CA ASN A 264 0.36 -8.89 15.23
C ASN A 264 -0.50 -8.75 16.50
N GLU A 265 -0.55 -7.57 17.11
CA GLU A 265 -1.32 -7.32 18.33
C GLU A 265 -2.81 -7.04 18.06
N LEU A 266 -3.17 -6.59 16.83
CA LEU A 266 -4.52 -6.19 16.44
C LEU A 266 -5.63 -7.22 16.75
N PRO A 267 -5.47 -8.53 16.46
CA PRO A 267 -6.50 -9.51 16.81
C PRO A 267 -6.79 -9.57 18.31
N GLY A 268 -5.74 -9.51 19.14
CA GLY A 268 -5.89 -9.48 20.60
C GLY A 268 -6.52 -8.19 21.12
N MET A 269 -6.21 -7.06 20.49
CA MET A 269 -6.86 -5.77 20.77
C MET A 269 -8.35 -5.81 20.41
N LEU A 270 -8.71 -6.40 19.27
CA LEU A 270 -10.10 -6.57 18.85
C LEU A 270 -10.91 -7.37 19.88
N ASP A 271 -10.32 -8.45 20.40
CA ASP A 271 -10.94 -9.24 21.47
C ASP A 271 -11.23 -8.45 22.75
N VAL A 272 -10.45 -7.40 23.02
CA VAL A 272 -10.70 -6.48 24.14
C VAL A 272 -11.84 -5.52 23.80
N VAL A 273 -11.69 -4.72 22.75
CA VAL A 273 -12.61 -3.61 22.47
C VAL A 273 -14.03 -4.09 22.18
N LYS A 274 -14.20 -5.27 21.57
CA LYS A 274 -15.53 -5.83 21.29
C LYS A 274 -16.35 -6.15 22.54
N ARG A 275 -15.70 -6.38 23.69
CA ARG A 275 -16.38 -6.67 24.98
C ARG A 275 -17.06 -5.44 25.58
N TYR A 276 -16.68 -4.25 25.13
CA TYR A 276 -17.20 -2.97 25.62
C TYR A 276 -18.20 -2.35 24.64
N GLN A 277 -18.43 -2.98 23.49
CA GLN A 277 -19.40 -2.52 22.51
C GLN A 277 -20.82 -2.79 23.00
N LEU A 278 -21.68 -1.78 22.93
CA LEU A 278 -23.09 -1.86 23.30
C LEU A 278 -23.92 -2.58 22.22
N PRO A 279 -25.12 -3.09 22.55
CA PRO A 279 -26.00 -3.73 21.57
C PRO A 279 -26.32 -2.85 20.35
N SER A 280 -26.40 -1.53 20.54
CA SER A 280 -26.57 -0.53 19.50
C SER A 280 -25.41 -0.47 18.50
N GLY A 281 -24.27 -1.07 18.83
CA GLY A 281 -23.01 -0.95 18.10
C GLY A 281 -22.13 0.21 18.55
N ALA A 282 -22.64 1.10 19.41
CA ALA A 282 -21.90 2.22 19.97
C ALA A 282 -21.02 1.82 21.17
N TYR A 283 -20.27 2.79 21.69
CA TYR A 283 -19.59 2.74 22.97
C TYR A 283 -20.18 3.72 23.97
N TYR A 284 -20.02 3.40 25.26
CA TYR A 284 -20.17 4.38 26.33
C TYR A 284 -19.10 5.46 26.17
N TYR A 285 -19.49 6.74 26.22
CA TYR A 285 -18.53 7.84 26.16
C TYR A 285 -18.42 8.58 27.48
N ASN A 286 -19.55 8.98 28.06
CA ASN A 286 -19.65 9.56 29.39
C ASN A 286 -21.11 9.50 29.87
N ASN A 287 -21.41 10.05 31.05
CA ASN A 287 -22.77 10.03 31.60
C ASN A 287 -23.80 10.80 30.76
N ASP A 288 -23.38 11.77 29.95
CA ASP A 288 -24.26 12.52 29.04
C ASP A 288 -24.46 11.82 27.68
N ALA A 289 -23.58 10.87 27.35
CA ALA A 289 -23.61 10.06 26.14
C ALA A 289 -23.27 8.60 26.45
N PRO A 290 -24.13 7.89 27.20
CA PRO A 290 -23.87 6.50 27.60
C PRO A 290 -23.98 5.50 26.45
N ASP A 291 -24.61 5.89 25.33
CA ASP A 291 -24.73 5.13 24.10
C ASP A 291 -24.45 6.09 22.92
N CYS A 292 -23.19 6.50 22.79
CA CYS A 292 -22.79 7.67 22.01
C CYS A 292 -22.83 7.40 20.50
N THR A 293 -23.68 8.14 19.78
CA THR A 293 -23.90 7.94 18.33
C THR A 293 -22.63 8.13 17.50
N GLU A 294 -21.77 9.07 17.88
CA GLU A 294 -20.51 9.38 17.19
C GLU A 294 -19.58 8.18 17.04
N THR A 295 -19.49 7.37 18.09
CA THR A 295 -18.59 6.20 18.16
C THR A 295 -18.92 5.14 17.11
N ILE A 296 -20.17 5.12 16.63
CA ILE A 296 -20.64 4.10 15.69
C ILE A 296 -19.94 4.22 14.34
N GLY A 297 -19.63 5.43 13.89
CA GLY A 297 -18.97 5.58 12.60
C GLY A 297 -17.53 5.05 12.63
N GLY A 298 -16.79 5.27 13.72
CA GLY A 298 -15.48 4.67 13.94
C GLY A 298 -15.51 3.13 13.97
N VAL A 299 -16.58 2.54 14.49
CA VAL A 299 -16.82 1.09 14.43
C VAL A 299 -16.98 0.62 12.99
N ILE A 300 -17.78 1.31 12.19
CA ILE A 300 -18.04 0.94 10.80
C ILE A 300 -16.74 0.99 9.99
N SER A 301 -15.96 2.07 10.08
CA SER A 301 -14.69 2.17 9.34
C SER A 301 -13.68 1.14 9.82
N PHE A 302 -13.53 0.95 11.15
CA PHE A 302 -12.60 -0.01 11.72
C PHE A 302 -12.89 -1.43 11.21
N TYR A 303 -14.12 -1.95 11.35
CA TYR A 303 -14.41 -3.33 10.93
C TYR A 303 -14.25 -3.51 9.43
N THR A 304 -14.53 -2.46 8.64
CA THR A 304 -14.31 -2.49 7.19
C THR A 304 -12.82 -2.59 6.84
N LEU A 305 -11.98 -1.80 7.49
CA LEU A 305 -10.52 -1.84 7.36
C LEU A 305 -9.94 -3.18 7.84
N TYR A 306 -10.44 -3.67 8.97
CA TYR A 306 -10.01 -4.92 9.59
C TYR A 306 -10.35 -6.11 8.71
N ASP A 307 -11.59 -6.20 8.21
CA ASP A 307 -12.03 -7.27 7.30
C ASP A 307 -11.22 -7.30 6.01
N ARG A 308 -10.88 -6.13 5.47
CA ARG A 308 -10.05 -6.04 4.27
C ARG A 308 -8.62 -6.54 4.50
N THR A 309 -8.07 -6.24 5.68
CA THR A 309 -6.69 -6.58 6.06
C THR A 309 -6.56 -8.06 6.44
N PHE A 310 -7.43 -8.56 7.31
CA PHE A 310 -7.37 -9.93 7.84
C PHE A 310 -8.25 -10.93 7.09
N LYS A 311 -8.93 -10.50 6.03
CA LYS A 311 -9.87 -11.32 5.23
C LYS A 311 -10.96 -11.97 6.08
N THR A 312 -11.46 -11.22 7.06
CA THR A 312 -12.59 -11.61 7.93
C THR A 312 -13.92 -11.05 7.43
N ASN A 313 -15.02 -11.34 8.12
CA ASN A 313 -16.33 -10.81 7.78
C ASN A 313 -17.13 -10.46 9.04
N HIS A 314 -17.39 -9.16 9.22
CA HIS A 314 -18.21 -8.58 10.28
C HIS A 314 -19.37 -7.73 9.72
N ASP A 315 -19.91 -8.11 8.55
CA ASP A 315 -21.03 -7.40 7.90
C ASP A 315 -22.28 -7.29 8.80
N ASP A 316 -22.49 -8.23 9.71
CA ASP A 316 -23.61 -8.21 10.67
C ASP A 316 -23.47 -7.07 11.69
N ILE A 317 -22.25 -6.84 12.19
CA ILE A 317 -21.95 -5.71 13.08
C ILE A 317 -22.11 -4.40 12.32
N ILE A 318 -21.54 -4.32 11.12
CA ILE A 318 -21.61 -3.12 10.27
C ILE A 318 -23.07 -2.76 9.95
N LYS A 319 -23.89 -3.72 9.51
CA LYS A 319 -25.32 -3.48 9.20
C LYS A 319 -26.07 -2.94 10.42
N ARG A 320 -25.87 -3.56 11.57
CA ARG A 320 -26.53 -3.15 12.83
C ARG A 320 -26.12 -1.74 13.24
N CYS A 321 -24.84 -1.38 13.08
CA CYS A 321 -24.33 -0.02 13.29
C CYS A 321 -24.98 0.99 12.33
N ILE A 322 -25.11 0.66 11.04
CA ILE A 322 -25.74 1.53 10.04
C ILE A 322 -27.21 1.77 10.38
N GLU A 323 -27.95 0.72 10.74
CA GLU A 323 -29.35 0.83 11.19
C GLU A 323 -29.49 1.77 12.39
N THR A 324 -28.59 1.65 13.37
CA THR A 324 -28.55 2.54 14.53
C THR A 324 -28.30 4.00 14.12
N ILE A 325 -27.30 4.28 13.28
CA ILE A 325 -27.03 5.64 12.79
C ILE A 325 -28.26 6.23 12.09
N LEU A 326 -28.88 5.47 11.19
CA LEU A 326 -30.07 5.90 10.45
C LEU A 326 -31.25 6.19 11.38
N SER A 327 -31.44 5.38 12.43
CA SER A 327 -32.50 5.59 13.41
C SER A 327 -32.28 6.83 14.30
N ARG A 328 -31.04 7.33 14.37
CA ARG A 328 -30.65 8.47 15.22
C ARG A 328 -30.43 9.75 14.42
N GLN A 329 -30.75 9.77 13.13
CA GLN A 329 -30.68 11.01 12.37
C GLN A 329 -31.89 11.91 12.67
N ALA A 330 -31.60 13.13 13.10
CA ALA A 330 -32.61 14.16 13.34
C ALA A 330 -33.18 14.70 12.02
N PRO A 331 -34.41 15.26 12.01
CA PRO A 331 -35.05 15.77 10.79
C PRO A 331 -34.28 16.87 10.05
N ASN A 332 -33.41 17.60 10.75
CA ASN A 332 -32.56 18.65 10.17
C ASN A 332 -31.27 18.11 9.53
N GLY A 333 -31.02 16.79 9.59
CA GLY A 333 -29.85 16.12 9.02
C GLY A 333 -28.70 15.87 10.01
N ALA A 334 -28.72 16.50 11.18
CA ALA A 334 -27.80 16.20 12.28
C ALA A 334 -28.11 14.84 12.92
N TYR A 335 -27.34 14.42 13.92
CA TYR A 335 -27.58 13.18 14.65
C TYR A 335 -27.81 13.45 16.13
N TYR A 336 -28.72 12.70 16.73
CA TYR A 336 -28.97 12.74 18.16
C TYR A 336 -27.78 12.20 18.93
N LYS A 337 -27.48 12.84 20.07
CA LYS A 337 -26.24 12.59 20.80
C LYS A 337 -26.07 11.15 21.29
N THR A 338 -27.18 10.60 21.77
CA THR A 338 -27.28 9.27 22.37
C THR A 338 -28.69 8.74 22.15
N ALA A 339 -28.92 7.46 22.40
CA ALA A 339 -30.25 6.86 22.35
C ALA A 339 -31.28 7.68 23.15
N GLY A 340 -32.39 8.07 22.51
CA GLY A 340 -33.50 8.80 23.15
C GLY A 340 -33.21 10.27 23.49
N SER A 341 -32.11 10.85 23.02
CA SER A 341 -31.81 12.27 23.20
C SER A 341 -32.51 13.14 22.15
N ASP A 342 -32.92 14.34 22.54
CA ASP A 342 -33.39 15.41 21.62
C ASP A 342 -32.25 16.39 21.24
N VAL A 343 -31.06 16.23 21.82
CA VAL A 343 -29.89 17.06 21.52
C VAL A 343 -29.23 16.55 20.25
N ALA A 344 -29.24 17.37 19.21
CA ALA A 344 -28.55 17.10 17.95
C ALA A 344 -27.21 17.82 17.89
N GLU A 345 -26.14 17.10 17.57
CA GLU A 345 -24.77 17.62 17.58
C GLU A 345 -24.25 17.84 16.16
N ILE A 346 -23.55 18.95 15.96
CA ILE A 346 -22.79 19.19 14.72
C ILE A 346 -21.46 18.44 14.72
N TRP A 347 -20.91 18.17 15.90
CA TRP A 347 -19.50 17.85 16.12
C TRP A 347 -19.04 16.45 15.69
N TYR A 348 -19.92 15.64 15.12
CA TYR A 348 -19.62 14.25 14.71
C TYR A 348 -18.80 14.17 13.41
N GLY A 349 -17.88 15.10 13.22
CA GLY A 349 -17.03 15.17 12.04
C GLY A 349 -16.06 14.00 11.95
N ASP A 350 -15.41 13.63 13.04
CA ASP A 350 -14.47 12.49 13.12
C ASP A 350 -15.20 11.14 13.07
N GLY A 351 -16.27 10.98 13.86
CA GLY A 351 -17.06 9.75 13.91
C GLY A 351 -17.86 9.51 12.63
N ILE A 352 -18.63 10.49 12.16
CA ILE A 352 -19.57 10.32 11.05
C ILE A 352 -19.02 10.91 9.75
N GLY A 353 -18.57 12.17 9.80
CA GLY A 353 -18.10 12.91 8.61
C GLY A 353 -16.87 12.27 7.95
N LEU A 354 -15.97 11.69 8.72
CA LEU A 354 -14.76 11.04 8.22
C LEU A 354 -15.01 9.56 7.93
N ALA A 355 -15.58 8.82 8.88
CA ALA A 355 -15.66 7.36 8.79
C ALA A 355 -16.70 6.81 7.81
N ILE A 356 -17.90 7.42 7.71
CA ILE A 356 -18.96 6.93 6.82
C ILE A 356 -18.56 7.03 5.33
N PRO A 357 -18.07 8.18 4.82
CA PRO A 357 -17.67 8.23 3.42
C PRO A 357 -16.46 7.34 3.13
N LEU A 358 -15.58 7.07 4.11
CA LEU A 358 -14.52 6.07 3.95
C LEU A 358 -15.09 4.67 3.73
N TYR A 359 -16.05 4.26 4.56
CA TYR A 359 -16.77 3.00 4.40
C TYR A 359 -17.42 2.88 3.02
N LEU A 360 -18.13 3.92 2.59
CA LEU A 360 -18.80 3.93 1.29
C LEU A 360 -17.77 3.84 0.15
N LEU A 361 -16.65 4.57 0.24
CA LEU A 361 -15.54 4.46 -0.72
C LEU A 361 -14.96 3.05 -0.73
N MET A 362 -14.80 2.40 0.42
CA MET A 362 -14.27 1.03 0.49
C MET A 362 -15.26 0.00 -0.06
N LYS A 363 -16.58 0.22 0.06
CA LYS A 363 -17.60 -0.65 -0.57
C LYS A 363 -17.67 -0.42 -2.08
N GLU A 364 -17.58 0.83 -2.55
CA GLU A 364 -17.50 1.13 -3.98
C GLU A 364 -16.20 0.62 -4.58
N ASN A 365 -15.08 0.86 -3.90
CA ASN A 365 -13.77 0.35 -4.27
C ASN A 365 -13.66 -1.17 -4.09
N GLY A 366 -14.47 -1.78 -3.24
CA GLY A 366 -14.63 -3.24 -3.09
C GLY A 366 -15.53 -3.88 -4.15
N LYS A 367 -16.34 -3.09 -4.87
CA LYS A 367 -17.01 -3.51 -6.12
C LYS A 367 -16.20 -3.15 -7.36
N LYS A 368 -15.35 -2.16 -7.22
CA LYS A 368 -14.21 -1.92 -8.08
C LYS A 368 -12.98 -2.77 -7.66
N GLU A 369 -13.06 -3.67 -6.67
CA GLU A 369 -12.04 -4.71 -6.50
C GLU A 369 -12.17 -5.76 -7.61
N ASP A 370 -13.27 -5.70 -8.38
CA ASP A 370 -13.34 -6.23 -9.75
C ASP A 370 -12.91 -5.23 -10.85
N LYS A 371 -12.98 -3.90 -10.64
CA LYS A 371 -12.57 -2.84 -11.61
C LYS A 371 -12.36 -1.42 -11.04
N VAL A 372 -11.28 -1.16 -10.29
CA VAL A 372 -10.50 0.07 -10.01
C VAL A 372 -9.46 -0.35 -8.95
N SER A 373 -8.64 -1.32 -9.33
CA SER A 373 -7.21 -1.11 -9.21
C SER A 373 -6.78 -0.30 -10.45
N GLU A 374 -5.74 0.52 -10.27
CA GLU A 374 -4.94 1.26 -11.25
C GLU A 374 -5.35 1.24 -12.74
N LYS A 375 -5.22 2.39 -13.41
CA LYS A 375 -5.49 2.57 -14.86
C LYS A 375 -5.16 1.31 -15.67
N PRO A 376 -6.10 0.77 -16.48
CA PRO A 376 -5.95 -0.49 -17.20
C PRO A 376 -4.70 -0.57 -18.09
N GLU A 377 -4.10 0.54 -18.50
CA GLU A 377 -2.81 0.54 -19.18
C GLU A 377 -1.64 0.12 -18.27
N ALA A 378 -1.59 0.56 -17.00
CA ALA A 378 -0.52 0.21 -16.07
C ALA A 378 -0.64 -1.23 -15.54
N ILE A 379 -1.86 -1.73 -15.36
CA ILE A 379 -2.10 -3.15 -15.03
C ILE A 379 -1.95 -4.03 -16.27
N LYS A 380 -2.32 -3.59 -17.48
CA LYS A 380 -1.94 -4.32 -18.69
C LYS A 380 -0.43 -4.37 -18.84
N GLU A 381 0.31 -3.31 -18.53
CA GLU A 381 1.76 -3.36 -18.55
C GLU A 381 2.32 -4.29 -17.46
N ARG A 382 1.80 -4.26 -16.23
CA ARG A 382 2.22 -5.14 -15.11
C ARG A 382 1.83 -6.61 -15.32
N LYS A 383 0.58 -6.92 -15.71
CA LYS A 383 0.11 -8.27 -16.06
C LYS A 383 0.55 -8.74 -17.45
N SER A 384 1.16 -7.86 -18.27
CA SER A 384 1.85 -8.30 -19.51
C SER A 384 3.28 -8.76 -19.26
N ARG A 385 3.83 -8.57 -18.05
CA ARG A 385 5.07 -9.24 -17.65
C ARG A 385 4.68 -10.63 -17.16
N GLU A 386 4.94 -11.61 -18.01
CA GLU A 386 4.83 -13.02 -17.66
C GLU A 386 5.64 -13.31 -16.39
N ILE A 387 5.03 -13.95 -15.39
CA ILE A 387 5.72 -14.39 -14.16
C ILE A 387 6.85 -15.31 -14.58
N ILE A 388 8.08 -15.03 -14.14
CA ILE A 388 9.23 -15.86 -14.47
C ILE A 388 9.32 -16.99 -13.45
N LEU A 389 9.09 -18.24 -13.89
CA LEU A 389 9.48 -19.44 -13.16
C LEU A 389 10.63 -20.06 -13.92
N GLY A 390 11.82 -20.00 -13.37
CA GLY A 390 13.01 -20.40 -14.11
C GLY A 390 14.01 -21.26 -13.35
N ASP A 391 14.96 -21.72 -14.13
CA ASP A 391 16.15 -22.46 -13.69
C ASP A 391 17.38 -21.90 -14.40
N TYR A 392 18.54 -22.03 -13.77
CA TYR A 392 19.81 -21.47 -14.19
C TYR A 392 20.93 -22.46 -13.85
N ASP A 393 21.90 -22.60 -14.76
CA ASP A 393 23.14 -23.35 -14.57
C ASP A 393 22.92 -24.88 -14.38
N ALA A 394 23.98 -25.66 -14.24
CA ALA A 394 24.01 -27.12 -14.20
C ALA A 394 23.31 -27.76 -15.44
N GLU A 395 23.51 -27.16 -16.61
CA GLU A 395 23.00 -27.65 -17.89
C GLU A 395 23.44 -29.08 -18.17
N LEU A 396 22.56 -29.85 -18.80
CA LEU A 396 22.88 -31.21 -19.21
C LEU A 396 23.76 -31.15 -20.46
N ARG A 397 24.90 -31.83 -20.41
CA ARG A 397 25.85 -31.94 -21.51
C ARG A 397 25.96 -33.36 -22.01
N ASP A 398 26.14 -33.51 -23.31
CA ASP A 398 26.40 -34.80 -23.93
C ASP A 398 27.86 -35.24 -23.73
N THR A 399 28.21 -36.42 -24.26
CA THR A 399 29.57 -36.97 -24.13
C THR A 399 30.65 -36.16 -24.85
N SER A 400 30.27 -35.24 -25.74
CA SER A 400 31.19 -34.31 -26.41
C SER A 400 31.42 -33.02 -25.60
N GLY A 401 30.66 -32.82 -24.50
CA GLY A 401 30.73 -31.64 -23.66
C GLY A 401 29.86 -30.48 -24.16
N ARG A 402 29.04 -30.70 -25.18
CA ARG A 402 28.08 -29.72 -25.71
C ARG A 402 26.74 -29.82 -24.97
N VAL A 403 25.94 -28.77 -24.99
CA VAL A 403 24.65 -28.75 -24.29
C VAL A 403 23.67 -29.73 -24.97
N ASP A 404 23.23 -30.75 -24.24
CA ASP A 404 22.18 -31.67 -24.66
C ASP A 404 20.82 -30.95 -24.56
N SER A 405 20.55 -30.14 -25.57
CA SER A 405 19.38 -29.26 -25.64
C SER A 405 18.07 -30.07 -25.57
N VAL A 406 18.04 -31.27 -26.14
CA VAL A 406 16.84 -32.13 -26.15
C VAL A 406 16.52 -32.64 -24.75
N THR A 407 17.52 -33.17 -24.04
CA THR A 407 17.30 -33.68 -22.69
C THR A 407 17.08 -32.54 -21.71
N LEU A 408 17.78 -31.41 -21.88
CA LEU A 408 17.60 -30.23 -21.04
C LEU A 408 16.18 -29.66 -21.15
N ILE A 409 15.66 -29.44 -22.37
CA ILE A 409 14.28 -28.95 -22.57
C ILE A 409 13.26 -29.91 -21.94
N LYS A 410 13.43 -31.23 -22.08
CA LYS A 410 12.58 -32.21 -21.41
C LYS A 410 12.60 -32.07 -19.88
N ARG A 411 13.78 -31.84 -19.28
CA ARG A 411 13.89 -31.61 -17.83
C ARG A 411 13.23 -30.31 -17.40
N LEU A 412 13.42 -29.23 -18.15
CA LEU A 412 12.78 -27.93 -17.87
C LEU A 412 11.25 -28.04 -17.93
N LYS A 413 10.70 -28.69 -18.96
CA LYS A 413 9.26 -28.95 -19.08
C LYS A 413 8.75 -29.83 -17.94
N SER A 414 9.51 -30.87 -17.58
CA SER A 414 9.17 -31.76 -16.45
C SER A 414 9.18 -31.03 -15.11
N LEU A 415 10.09 -30.06 -14.93
CA LEU A 415 10.19 -29.20 -13.75
C LEU A 415 9.01 -28.21 -13.66
N GLY A 416 8.43 -27.83 -14.79
CA GLY A 416 7.30 -26.89 -14.88
C GLY A 416 7.75 -25.43 -14.93
N VAL A 417 8.98 -25.15 -15.36
CA VAL A 417 9.48 -23.79 -15.58
C VAL A 417 9.02 -23.27 -16.95
N ASN A 418 8.89 -21.95 -17.07
CA ASN A 418 8.64 -21.26 -18.34
C ASN A 418 9.86 -20.50 -18.86
N THR A 419 10.92 -20.35 -18.06
CA THR A 419 12.11 -19.58 -18.42
C THR A 419 13.38 -20.33 -18.08
N TYR A 420 14.40 -20.25 -18.94
CA TYR A 420 15.74 -20.75 -18.65
C TYR A 420 16.78 -19.63 -18.79
N ALA A 421 17.58 -19.41 -17.75
CA ALA A 421 18.75 -18.55 -17.86
C ALA A 421 19.90 -19.38 -18.44
N TYR A 422 20.21 -19.13 -19.71
CA TYR A 422 21.20 -19.89 -20.46
C TYR A 422 22.59 -19.26 -20.29
N LEU A 423 23.47 -19.98 -19.58
CA LEU A 423 24.83 -19.53 -19.31
C LEU A 423 25.74 -19.70 -20.53
N ILE A 424 26.49 -18.66 -20.87
CA ILE A 424 27.59 -18.73 -21.84
C ILE A 424 28.91 -18.69 -21.07
N TRP A 425 29.51 -19.85 -20.78
CA TRP A 425 30.76 -19.90 -20.01
C TRP A 425 31.52 -21.22 -20.10
N HIS A 426 30.85 -22.35 -19.80
CA HIS A 426 31.50 -23.63 -19.55
C HIS A 426 32.13 -24.27 -20.79
N SER A 427 31.70 -23.90 -22.00
CA SER A 427 32.28 -24.36 -23.26
C SER A 427 32.42 -23.21 -24.26
N PRO A 428 33.48 -23.20 -25.11
CA PRO A 428 33.57 -22.25 -26.22
C PRO A 428 32.41 -22.37 -27.23
N ASP A 429 31.71 -23.50 -27.21
CA ASP A 429 30.60 -23.81 -28.10
C ASP A 429 29.22 -23.39 -27.56
N ASP A 430 29.12 -22.87 -26.32
CA ASP A 430 27.84 -22.54 -25.67
C ASP A 430 26.99 -21.56 -26.49
N TRP A 431 27.63 -20.57 -27.12
CA TRP A 431 26.91 -19.62 -28.00
C TRP A 431 26.35 -20.31 -29.26
N GLU A 432 27.10 -21.25 -29.83
CA GLU A 432 26.65 -22.01 -31.00
C GLU A 432 25.49 -22.94 -30.62
N ASP A 433 25.60 -23.65 -29.50
CA ASP A 433 24.54 -24.50 -28.96
C ASP A 433 23.27 -23.70 -28.68
N LEU A 434 23.38 -22.52 -28.07
CA LEU A 434 22.26 -21.61 -27.89
C LEU A 434 21.58 -21.28 -29.24
N CYS A 435 22.36 -20.84 -30.23
CA CYS A 435 21.83 -20.35 -31.50
C CYS A 435 21.21 -21.45 -32.37
N GLN A 436 21.84 -22.62 -32.43
CA GLN A 436 21.56 -23.65 -33.42
C GLN A 436 20.67 -24.77 -32.89
N SER A 437 20.79 -25.13 -31.60
CA SER A 437 20.04 -26.25 -31.02
C SER A 437 19.04 -25.81 -29.95
N PHE A 438 19.46 -25.00 -28.97
CA PHE A 438 18.62 -24.70 -27.82
C PHE A 438 17.48 -23.72 -28.15
N MET A 439 17.76 -22.55 -28.74
CA MET A 439 16.73 -21.56 -29.04
C MET A 439 15.58 -22.07 -29.92
N PRO A 440 15.83 -22.85 -31.01
CA PRO A 440 14.74 -23.47 -31.76
C PRO A 440 13.85 -24.34 -30.89
N LEU A 441 14.43 -25.23 -30.08
CA LEU A 441 13.67 -26.16 -29.23
C LEU A 441 12.94 -25.43 -28.10
N ALA A 442 13.57 -24.42 -27.51
CA ALA A 442 12.97 -23.59 -26.48
C ALA A 442 11.74 -22.85 -27.03
N GLN A 443 11.85 -22.26 -28.23
CA GLN A 443 10.74 -21.58 -28.89
C GLN A 443 9.59 -22.55 -29.24
N ASP A 444 9.90 -23.76 -29.70
CA ASP A 444 8.90 -24.77 -30.05
C ASP A 444 8.15 -25.31 -28.81
N GLU A 445 8.80 -25.29 -27.65
CA GLU A 445 8.28 -25.79 -26.38
C GLU A 445 7.80 -24.67 -25.42
N ASP A 446 7.70 -23.43 -25.91
CA ASP A 446 7.29 -22.24 -25.16
C ASP A 446 8.13 -22.01 -23.88
N ILE A 447 9.44 -22.22 -23.98
CA ILE A 447 10.41 -21.87 -22.94
C ILE A 447 11.09 -20.55 -23.32
N ASN A 448 10.88 -19.54 -22.50
CA ASN A 448 11.59 -18.28 -22.60
C ASN A 448 13.07 -18.44 -22.21
N VAL A 449 13.93 -17.57 -22.74
CA VAL A 449 15.37 -17.60 -22.51
C VAL A 449 15.87 -16.23 -22.06
N ILE A 450 16.73 -16.23 -21.04
CA ILE A 450 17.57 -15.09 -20.66
C ILE A 450 19.02 -15.51 -20.93
N VAL A 451 19.74 -14.82 -21.81
CA VAL A 451 21.18 -15.10 -21.98
C VAL A 451 21.93 -14.57 -20.76
N TYR A 452 22.63 -15.45 -20.06
CA TYR A 452 23.33 -15.14 -18.83
C TYR A 452 24.84 -15.09 -19.10
N MET A 453 25.45 -13.95 -18.81
CA MET A 453 26.83 -13.61 -19.19
C MET A 453 27.70 -13.40 -17.96
N VAL A 454 28.83 -14.11 -17.89
CA VAL A 454 29.83 -13.93 -16.82
C VAL A 454 30.65 -12.66 -17.00
N PRO A 455 31.00 -11.93 -15.93
CA PRO A 455 31.79 -10.71 -15.97
C PRO A 455 33.30 -10.96 -16.13
N PRO A 456 34.12 -9.92 -16.33
CA PRO A 456 35.59 -10.06 -16.37
C PRO A 456 36.23 -10.68 -15.12
N SER A 457 35.57 -10.64 -13.97
CA SER A 457 36.03 -11.30 -12.74
C SER A 457 35.94 -12.83 -12.76
N GLU A 458 35.25 -13.42 -13.73
CA GLU A 458 34.96 -14.86 -13.84
C GLU A 458 35.62 -15.50 -15.07
N PRO A 459 36.96 -15.68 -15.09
CA PRO A 459 37.64 -16.33 -16.21
C PRO A 459 37.28 -17.82 -16.32
N PRO A 460 37.26 -18.41 -17.53
CA PRO A 460 37.70 -17.82 -18.81
C PRO A 460 36.66 -16.89 -19.45
N SER A 461 37.11 -16.03 -20.36
CA SER A 461 36.20 -15.11 -21.07
C SER A 461 35.22 -15.87 -21.98
N PRO A 462 33.95 -15.44 -22.04
CA PRO A 462 32.93 -16.15 -22.80
C PRO A 462 33.17 -16.03 -24.31
N LYS A 463 33.05 -17.12 -25.06
CA LYS A 463 33.29 -17.13 -26.51
C LYS A 463 31.99 -16.96 -27.30
N PRO A 464 32.02 -16.27 -28.46
CA PRO A 464 33.21 -15.88 -29.21
C PRO A 464 33.71 -14.45 -28.96
N TYR A 465 32.91 -13.57 -28.32
CA TYR A 465 33.20 -12.13 -28.25
C TYR A 465 33.99 -11.70 -27.00
N GLU A 466 34.35 -12.66 -26.14
CA GLU A 466 35.11 -12.41 -24.91
C GLU A 466 34.36 -11.39 -24.03
N TYR A 467 35.05 -10.38 -23.51
CA TYR A 467 34.44 -9.34 -22.68
C TYR A 467 33.95 -8.13 -23.50
N ASP A 468 33.69 -8.28 -24.80
CA ASP A 468 33.04 -7.25 -25.60
C ASP A 468 31.51 -7.37 -25.50
N TYR A 469 30.94 -6.68 -24.52
CA TYR A 469 29.49 -6.73 -24.25
C TYR A 469 28.66 -5.96 -25.27
N ILE A 470 29.28 -5.10 -26.09
CA ILE A 470 28.59 -4.43 -27.19
C ILE A 470 28.39 -5.41 -28.33
N GLU A 471 29.43 -6.18 -28.69
CA GLU A 471 29.29 -7.28 -29.66
C GLU A 471 28.31 -8.35 -29.17
N TRP A 472 28.34 -8.72 -27.88
CA TRP A 472 27.32 -9.58 -27.29
C TRP A 472 25.90 -9.00 -27.41
N ALA A 473 25.70 -7.73 -27.04
CA ALA A 473 24.42 -7.06 -27.16
C ALA A 473 23.89 -7.05 -28.61
N GLN A 474 24.78 -6.86 -29.60
CA GLN A 474 24.41 -6.94 -31.02
C GLN A 474 24.02 -8.36 -31.43
N ALA A 475 24.82 -9.35 -31.05
CA ALA A 475 24.60 -10.75 -31.43
C ALA A 475 23.32 -11.31 -30.81
N ILE A 476 23.12 -11.08 -29.51
CA ILE A 476 21.92 -11.50 -28.78
C ILE A 476 20.70 -10.71 -29.25
N GLY A 477 20.84 -9.40 -29.50
CA GLY A 477 19.78 -8.58 -30.09
C GLY A 477 19.29 -9.16 -31.42
N LYS A 478 20.20 -9.55 -32.33
CA LYS A 478 19.85 -10.19 -33.61
C LYS A 478 19.19 -11.56 -33.40
N LEU A 479 19.68 -12.35 -32.45
CA LEU A 479 19.09 -13.66 -32.12
C LEU A 479 17.66 -13.51 -31.61
N SER A 480 17.38 -12.51 -30.76
CA SER A 480 16.04 -12.26 -30.21
C SER A 480 15.00 -11.85 -31.26
N ARG A 481 15.45 -11.28 -32.39
CA ARG A 481 14.56 -11.00 -33.53
C ARG A 481 14.17 -12.27 -34.29
N ARG A 482 15.03 -13.29 -34.25
CA ARG A 482 14.75 -14.61 -34.85
C ARG A 482 13.90 -15.47 -33.92
N TYR A 483 14.11 -15.36 -32.62
CA TYR A 483 13.41 -16.15 -31.60
C TYR A 483 12.82 -15.22 -30.53
N PRO A 484 11.54 -14.83 -30.64
CA PRO A 484 10.89 -13.92 -29.69
C PRO A 484 10.87 -14.42 -28.24
N GLY A 485 10.98 -15.73 -28.01
CA GLY A 485 11.15 -16.31 -26.67
C GLY A 485 12.48 -15.96 -26.00
N LEU A 486 13.43 -15.34 -26.70
CA LEU A 486 14.60 -14.73 -26.05
C LEU A 486 14.22 -13.37 -25.47
N ILE A 487 14.00 -13.32 -24.16
CA ILE A 487 13.37 -12.20 -23.47
C ILE A 487 14.35 -11.29 -22.72
N GLY A 488 15.60 -11.70 -22.54
CA GLY A 488 16.58 -10.82 -21.90
C GLY A 488 18.03 -11.28 -21.93
N ILE A 489 18.87 -10.41 -21.37
CA ILE A 489 20.30 -10.60 -21.09
C ILE A 489 20.51 -10.31 -19.61
N ALA A 490 21.27 -11.14 -18.91
CA ALA A 490 21.70 -10.94 -17.53
C ALA A 490 23.22 -10.84 -17.46
N ILE A 491 23.73 -9.85 -16.72
CA ILE A 491 25.16 -9.71 -16.41
C ILE A 491 25.40 -10.20 -14.98
N ASP A 492 26.19 -11.26 -14.85
CA ASP A 492 26.50 -11.89 -13.57
C ASP A 492 27.40 -11.02 -12.70
N ASP A 493 27.30 -11.21 -11.37
CA ASP A 493 28.15 -10.55 -10.37
C ASP A 493 28.37 -9.04 -10.62
N PHE A 494 27.32 -8.35 -11.05
CA PHE A 494 27.40 -7.01 -11.60
C PHE A 494 27.99 -6.01 -10.59
N ASN A 495 27.57 -6.07 -9.32
CA ASN A 495 28.01 -5.12 -8.29
C ASN A 495 29.54 -5.14 -8.09
N TYR A 496 30.17 -6.30 -8.24
CA TYR A 496 31.63 -6.46 -8.11
C TYR A 496 32.40 -5.99 -9.35
N ASN A 497 31.70 -5.69 -10.45
CA ASN A 497 32.28 -5.35 -11.74
C ASN A 497 31.88 -3.96 -12.25
N THR A 498 31.33 -3.10 -11.37
CA THR A 498 30.89 -1.73 -11.71
C THR A 498 32.01 -0.81 -12.22
N SER A 499 33.27 -1.11 -11.93
CA SER A 499 34.43 -0.40 -12.49
C SER A 499 34.59 -0.66 -14.00
N PHE A 500 34.19 -1.84 -14.47
CA PHE A 500 34.14 -2.20 -15.88
C PHE A 500 32.79 -1.81 -16.49
N PHE A 501 31.69 -2.23 -15.85
CA PHE A 501 30.32 -1.87 -16.26
C PHE A 501 29.91 -0.49 -15.76
N THR A 502 30.65 0.52 -16.21
CA THR A 502 30.33 1.92 -15.91
C THR A 502 28.92 2.28 -16.43
N PRO A 503 28.22 3.27 -15.82
CA PRO A 503 26.92 3.71 -16.31
C PRO A 503 26.93 4.11 -17.79
N SER A 504 28.03 4.68 -18.29
CA SER A 504 28.19 5.00 -19.72
C SER A 504 28.25 3.76 -20.59
N TYR A 505 29.00 2.74 -20.18
CA TYR A 505 29.13 1.50 -20.95
C TYR A 505 27.82 0.71 -20.94
N LEU A 506 27.13 0.64 -19.80
CA LEU A 506 25.83 -0.01 -19.70
C LEU A 506 24.76 0.71 -20.54
N LYS A 507 24.79 2.05 -20.62
CA LYS A 507 23.95 2.84 -21.54
C LYS A 507 24.21 2.48 -23.00
N GLU A 508 25.46 2.22 -23.37
CA GLU A 508 25.82 1.82 -24.73
C GLU A 508 25.34 0.41 -25.06
N ILE A 509 25.46 -0.53 -24.11
CA ILE A 509 24.86 -1.87 -24.19
C ILE A 509 23.34 -1.77 -24.39
N LYS A 510 22.64 -1.04 -23.50
CA LYS A 510 21.18 -0.87 -23.57
C LYS A 510 20.73 -0.19 -24.86
N LYS A 511 21.46 0.84 -25.31
CA LYS A 511 21.19 1.50 -26.60
C LYS A 511 21.34 0.53 -27.77
N THR A 512 22.39 -0.30 -27.75
CA THR A 512 22.63 -1.32 -28.78
C THR A 512 21.49 -2.33 -28.83
N ILE A 513 21.05 -2.83 -27.68
CA ILE A 513 19.88 -3.71 -27.55
C ILE A 513 18.63 -3.02 -28.13
N ASN A 514 18.32 -1.81 -27.66
CA ASN A 514 17.10 -1.10 -28.03
C ASN A 514 17.03 -0.78 -29.54
N ASN A 515 18.17 -0.54 -30.19
CA ASN A 515 18.22 -0.30 -31.64
C ASN A 515 17.85 -1.54 -32.46
N ILE A 516 17.99 -2.75 -31.89
CA ILE A 516 17.72 -4.01 -32.58
C ILE A 516 16.38 -4.59 -32.14
N ASN A 517 16.18 -4.74 -30.83
CA ASN A 517 14.95 -5.24 -30.22
C ASN A 517 14.66 -4.49 -28.90
N PRO A 518 13.80 -3.47 -28.90
CA PRO A 518 13.49 -2.69 -27.69
C PRO A 518 12.72 -3.48 -26.62
N SER A 519 12.18 -4.65 -26.95
CA SER A 519 11.52 -5.52 -25.98
C SER A 519 12.49 -6.44 -25.23
N LEU A 520 13.75 -6.54 -25.67
CA LEU A 520 14.76 -7.37 -25.01
C LEU A 520 15.26 -6.67 -23.73
N ARG A 521 15.11 -7.36 -22.60
CA ARG A 521 15.42 -6.80 -21.27
C ARG A 521 16.88 -6.97 -20.89
N LEU A 522 17.42 -6.01 -20.16
CA LEU A 522 18.76 -6.01 -19.59
C LEU A 522 18.64 -6.11 -18.06
N PHE A 523 19.08 -7.24 -17.53
CA PHE A 523 19.12 -7.52 -16.11
C PHE A 523 20.54 -7.44 -15.57
N THR A 524 20.67 -7.05 -14.31
CA THR A 524 21.90 -7.20 -13.55
C THR A 524 21.68 -8.20 -12.44
N VAL A 525 22.67 -9.04 -12.18
CA VAL A 525 22.68 -9.91 -11.01
C VAL A 525 23.26 -9.08 -9.88
N SER A 526 22.45 -8.82 -8.85
CA SER A 526 22.83 -7.86 -7.82
C SER A 526 22.50 -8.34 -6.41
N TYR A 527 23.43 -8.09 -5.50
CA TYR A 527 23.40 -8.60 -4.13
C TYR A 527 22.74 -7.61 -3.16
N TYR A 528 22.15 -8.13 -2.08
CA TYR A 528 21.26 -7.40 -1.18
C TYR A 528 21.86 -6.07 -0.73
N ARG A 529 23.10 -6.09 -0.23
CA ARG A 529 23.77 -4.91 0.34
C ARG A 529 24.18 -3.86 -0.69
N ASP A 530 24.27 -4.24 -1.96
CA ASP A 530 24.72 -3.38 -3.03
C ASP A 530 23.55 -2.81 -3.84
N ILE A 531 22.33 -3.33 -3.64
CA ILE A 531 21.07 -2.74 -4.13
C ILE A 531 20.69 -1.58 -3.20
N THR A 532 21.16 -0.39 -3.54
CA THR A 532 20.98 0.84 -2.76
C THR A 532 20.44 1.97 -3.62
N ASP A 533 20.05 3.09 -3.01
CA ASP A 533 19.67 4.31 -3.75
C ASP A 533 20.79 4.81 -4.68
N THR A 534 22.06 4.57 -4.31
CA THR A 534 23.21 4.93 -5.16
C THR A 534 23.27 4.03 -6.39
N PHE A 535 23.05 2.73 -6.23
CA PHE A 535 22.92 1.81 -7.36
C PHE A 535 21.75 2.22 -8.26
N LEU A 536 20.59 2.54 -7.68
CA LEU A 536 19.41 2.96 -8.44
C LEU A 536 19.66 4.27 -9.22
N ALA A 537 20.29 5.26 -8.58
CA ALA A 537 20.62 6.53 -9.24
C ALA A 537 21.61 6.34 -10.42
N GLN A 538 22.49 5.35 -10.34
CA GLN A 538 23.47 5.08 -11.39
C GLN A 538 22.92 4.23 -12.54
N TYR A 539 22.12 3.21 -12.21
CA TYR A 539 21.75 2.15 -13.16
C TYR A 539 20.24 1.99 -13.39
N GLY A 540 19.39 2.51 -12.51
CA GLY A 540 17.94 2.27 -12.51
C GLY A 540 17.20 2.76 -13.76
N GLU A 541 17.71 3.77 -14.46
CA GLU A 541 17.15 4.21 -15.75
C GLU A 541 17.68 3.41 -16.96
N ILE A 542 18.67 2.54 -16.76
CA ILE A 542 19.38 1.80 -17.81
C ILE A 542 18.90 0.35 -17.87
N ILE A 543 18.73 -0.27 -16.72
CA ILE A 543 18.35 -1.68 -16.56
C ILE A 543 16.83 -1.86 -16.55
N ASP A 544 16.35 -3.06 -16.80
CA ASP A 544 14.92 -3.41 -16.73
C ASP A 544 14.58 -4.21 -15.46
N GLY A 545 15.58 -4.66 -14.71
CA GLY A 545 15.40 -5.37 -13.45
C GLY A 545 16.67 -5.96 -12.87
N VAL A 546 16.51 -6.59 -11.71
CA VAL A 546 17.56 -7.27 -10.98
C VAL A 546 17.21 -8.75 -10.80
N ILE A 547 18.17 -9.62 -11.09
CA ILE A 547 18.18 -10.99 -10.57
C ILE A 547 18.87 -10.91 -9.21
N PHE A 548 18.19 -11.30 -8.14
CA PHE A 548 18.61 -11.13 -6.75
C PHE A 548 19.00 -12.48 -6.14
N PRO A 549 20.31 -12.80 -6.04
CA PRO A 549 20.79 -13.99 -5.33
C PRO A 549 20.54 -13.89 -3.83
N PHE A 550 19.65 -14.72 -3.30
CA PHE A 550 19.43 -14.79 -1.86
C PHE A 550 20.56 -15.59 -1.19
N ARG A 551 21.32 -14.93 -0.33
CA ARG A 551 22.46 -15.53 0.39
C ARG A 551 22.42 -15.35 1.91
N ASN A 552 21.26 -15.00 2.50
CA ASN A 552 21.12 -14.67 3.93
C ASN A 552 22.08 -13.57 4.42
N GLU A 553 22.06 -12.38 3.81
CA GLU A 553 22.95 -11.30 4.26
C GLU A 553 22.52 -10.70 5.63
N PRO A 554 23.45 -10.24 6.48
CA PRO A 554 24.91 -10.21 6.29
C PRO A 554 25.64 -11.51 6.63
N ARG A 555 24.94 -12.53 7.14
CA ARG A 555 25.55 -13.81 7.55
C ARG A 555 25.40 -14.85 6.44
N VAL A 556 26.29 -14.75 5.46
CA VAL A 556 26.17 -15.51 4.22
C VAL A 556 26.10 -17.02 4.47
N ASP A 557 24.97 -17.64 4.11
CA ASP A 557 24.74 -19.08 4.18
C ASP A 557 23.58 -19.51 3.26
N THR A 558 23.41 -20.83 3.10
CA THR A 558 22.32 -21.47 2.34
C THR A 558 21.54 -22.46 3.22
N VAL A 559 21.32 -22.11 4.49
CA VAL A 559 20.55 -22.91 5.46
C VAL A 559 19.50 -22.10 6.21
N THR A 560 19.74 -20.79 6.36
CA THR A 560 18.83 -19.84 6.97
C THR A 560 17.88 -19.28 5.93
N THR A 561 16.58 -19.44 6.18
CA THR A 561 15.51 -19.09 5.23
C THR A 561 14.69 -17.89 5.69
N SER A 562 14.67 -17.60 7.00
CA SER A 562 13.79 -16.60 7.62
C SER A 562 14.06 -15.15 7.21
N THR A 563 15.20 -14.86 6.58
CA THR A 563 15.56 -13.52 6.11
C THR A 563 15.19 -13.27 4.65
N LEU A 564 14.71 -14.28 3.92
CA LEU A 564 14.36 -14.15 2.51
C LEU A 564 13.26 -13.11 2.29
N ASP A 565 12.10 -13.27 2.95
CA ASP A 565 10.98 -12.33 2.85
C ASP A 565 11.41 -10.87 3.12
N PRO A 566 11.97 -10.54 4.30
CA PRO A 566 12.33 -9.15 4.59
C PRO A 566 13.40 -8.59 3.64
N GLN A 567 14.32 -9.41 3.12
CA GLN A 567 15.31 -8.96 2.13
C GLN A 567 14.69 -8.69 0.77
N VAL A 568 13.81 -9.57 0.28
CA VAL A 568 13.13 -9.36 -1.02
C VAL A 568 12.22 -8.13 -0.95
N ARG A 569 11.48 -7.93 0.15
CA ARG A 569 10.67 -6.72 0.35
C ARG A 569 11.52 -5.45 0.41
N SER A 570 12.67 -5.49 1.07
CA SER A 570 13.60 -4.37 1.07
C SER A 570 14.18 -4.09 -0.33
N VAL A 571 14.54 -5.12 -1.09
CA VAL A 571 14.98 -4.98 -2.49
C VAL A 571 13.87 -4.37 -3.35
N ARG A 572 12.63 -4.84 -3.22
CA ARG A 572 11.48 -4.25 -3.91
C ARG A 572 11.29 -2.78 -3.53
N ALA A 573 11.36 -2.44 -2.24
CA ALA A 573 11.20 -1.06 -1.78
C ALA A 573 12.27 -0.13 -2.41
N THR A 574 13.52 -0.59 -2.53
CA THR A 574 14.59 0.18 -3.18
C THR A 574 14.39 0.29 -4.68
N LEU A 575 14.02 -0.79 -5.38
CA LEU A 575 13.89 -0.78 -6.84
C LEU A 575 12.58 -0.14 -7.34
N GLY A 576 11.58 -0.04 -6.47
CA GLY A 576 10.22 0.40 -6.80
C GLY A 576 9.51 -0.54 -7.79
N ASP A 577 8.39 -0.10 -8.33
CA ASP A 577 7.53 -0.94 -9.17
C ASP A 577 7.97 -1.03 -10.64
N LYS A 578 8.93 -0.19 -11.06
CA LYS A 578 9.31 -0.10 -12.48
C LYS A 578 10.23 -1.25 -12.90
N LEU A 579 11.17 -1.60 -12.03
CA LEU A 579 12.21 -2.60 -12.27
C LEU A 579 11.73 -3.98 -11.81
N SER A 580 12.05 -5.01 -12.59
CA SER A 580 11.72 -6.38 -12.20
C SER A 580 12.62 -6.90 -11.06
N VAL A 581 12.04 -7.70 -10.15
CA VAL A 581 12.77 -8.46 -9.11
C VAL A 581 12.60 -9.94 -9.39
N ILE A 582 13.67 -10.61 -9.77
CA ILE A 582 13.70 -12.06 -9.96
C ILE A 582 14.53 -12.67 -8.82
N ILE A 583 13.89 -13.41 -7.92
CA ILE A 583 14.56 -14.04 -6.77
C ILE A 583 15.39 -15.21 -7.28
N MET A 584 16.67 -15.28 -6.96
CA MET A 584 17.52 -16.43 -7.28
C MET A 584 17.82 -17.25 -6.03
N ILE A 585 17.44 -18.53 -6.05
CA ILE A 585 17.60 -19.48 -4.92
C ILE A 585 18.68 -20.50 -5.24
N TYR A 586 19.65 -20.64 -4.34
CA TYR A 586 20.75 -21.60 -4.49
C TYR A 586 20.27 -23.04 -4.26
N ALA A 587 20.43 -23.90 -5.25
CA ALA A 587 20.29 -25.36 -5.13
C ALA A 587 21.64 -26.10 -5.13
N SER A 588 22.74 -25.34 -5.05
CA SER A 588 24.10 -25.83 -4.87
C SER A 588 24.84 -25.02 -3.82
N LYS A 589 26.00 -25.53 -3.40
CA LYS A 589 26.81 -24.88 -2.37
C LYS A 589 27.37 -23.54 -2.88
N LEU A 590 27.01 -22.46 -2.21
CA LEU A 590 27.68 -21.16 -2.38
C LEU A 590 29.14 -21.25 -1.90
N SER A 591 30.07 -20.66 -2.65
CA SER A 591 31.52 -20.72 -2.39
C SER A 591 31.92 -20.25 -0.98
N SER A 592 31.21 -19.26 -0.44
CA SER A 592 31.41 -18.69 0.89
C SER A 592 30.61 -19.38 2.00
N ALA A 593 29.68 -20.29 1.67
CA ALA A 593 28.88 -21.02 2.65
C ALA A 593 29.57 -22.31 3.10
N THR A 594 29.37 -22.69 4.37
CA THR A 594 29.95 -23.91 4.95
C THR A 594 29.14 -25.17 4.62
N ILE A 595 27.82 -25.05 4.55
CA ILE A 595 26.87 -26.18 4.39
C ILE A 595 26.12 -25.99 3.06
N PRO A 596 26.05 -27.02 2.19
CA PRO A 596 25.24 -26.95 0.98
C PRO A 596 23.74 -26.87 1.32
N PRO A 597 22.91 -26.25 0.46
CA PRO A 597 21.46 -26.31 0.61
C PRO A 597 20.95 -27.76 0.49
N ASP A 598 19.81 -28.03 1.10
CA ASP A 598 19.09 -29.30 1.01
C ASP A 598 17.65 -29.09 0.51
N ALA A 599 16.89 -30.19 0.34
CA ALA A 599 15.51 -30.13 -0.11
C ALA A 599 14.60 -29.33 0.85
N ARG A 600 14.91 -29.28 2.16
CA ARG A 600 14.15 -28.50 3.13
C ARG A 600 14.39 -27.00 2.92
N TYR A 601 15.65 -26.58 2.75
CA TYR A 601 16.00 -25.21 2.41
C TYR A 601 15.29 -24.75 1.14
N LEU A 602 15.32 -25.57 0.07
CA LEU A 602 14.61 -25.25 -1.17
C LEU A 602 13.11 -25.18 -0.97
N ARG A 603 12.53 -26.09 -0.18
CA ARG A 603 11.08 -26.07 0.09
C ARG A 603 10.65 -24.77 0.75
N GLU A 604 11.37 -24.36 1.80
CA GLU A 604 11.06 -23.13 2.53
C GLU A 604 11.27 -21.89 1.64
N THR A 605 12.45 -21.75 1.02
CA THR A 605 12.78 -20.56 0.23
C THR A 605 11.96 -20.42 -1.04
N ILE A 606 11.66 -21.52 -1.74
CA ILE A 606 10.81 -21.47 -2.94
C ILE A 606 9.36 -21.21 -2.55
N SER A 607 8.83 -21.81 -1.48
CA SER A 607 7.46 -21.51 -1.04
C SER A 607 7.30 -20.03 -0.70
N THR A 608 8.21 -19.48 0.09
CA THR A 608 8.22 -18.04 0.41
C THR A 608 8.39 -17.18 -0.85
N SER A 609 9.25 -17.57 -1.79
CA SER A 609 9.40 -16.84 -3.06
C SER A 609 8.13 -16.84 -3.89
N LEU A 610 7.41 -17.97 -3.95
CA LEU A 610 6.14 -18.08 -4.67
C LEU A 610 5.05 -17.23 -3.99
N GLU A 611 4.99 -17.22 -2.65
CA GLU A 611 4.09 -16.32 -1.90
C GLU A 611 4.38 -14.84 -2.21
N LEU A 612 5.65 -14.44 -2.23
CA LEU A 612 6.07 -13.08 -2.59
C LEU A 612 5.72 -12.72 -4.05
N ILE A 613 5.69 -13.69 -4.96
CA ILE A 613 5.21 -13.51 -6.33
C ILE A 613 3.69 -13.33 -6.36
N GLU A 614 2.92 -14.14 -5.63
CA GLU A 614 1.45 -13.99 -5.52
C GLU A 614 1.06 -12.62 -4.94
N GLU A 615 1.84 -12.11 -4.00
CA GLU A 615 1.68 -10.77 -3.42
C GLU A 615 2.11 -9.61 -4.35
N GLY A 616 2.78 -9.90 -5.47
CA GLY A 616 3.33 -8.90 -6.38
C GLY A 616 4.60 -8.21 -5.87
N ILE A 617 5.26 -8.77 -4.85
CA ILE A 617 6.55 -8.27 -4.35
C ILE A 617 7.68 -8.67 -5.28
N ALA A 618 7.62 -9.86 -5.88
CA ALA A 618 8.59 -10.33 -6.87
C ALA A 618 7.91 -10.62 -8.22
N ASP A 619 8.65 -10.47 -9.31
CA ASP A 619 8.18 -10.74 -10.68
C ASP A 619 8.55 -12.16 -11.15
N GLY A 620 9.36 -12.87 -10.37
CA GLY A 620 9.74 -14.24 -10.66
C GLY A 620 10.76 -14.83 -9.72
N ILE A 621 11.07 -16.10 -9.98
CA ILE A 621 12.03 -16.92 -9.26
C ILE A 621 12.87 -17.72 -10.25
N ILE A 622 14.15 -17.89 -9.95
CA ILE A 622 15.08 -18.77 -10.66
C ILE A 622 15.84 -19.65 -9.66
N THR A 623 15.91 -20.96 -9.91
CA THR A 623 16.80 -21.85 -9.16
C THR A 623 18.21 -21.85 -9.77
N TYR A 624 19.24 -21.79 -8.93
CA TYR A 624 20.63 -21.83 -9.35
C TYR A 624 21.26 -23.20 -9.12
N CYS A 625 21.86 -23.79 -10.16
CA CYS A 625 22.56 -25.06 -10.12
C CYS A 625 21.70 -26.24 -9.62
N LEU A 626 20.40 -26.27 -9.91
CA LEU A 626 19.54 -27.38 -9.52
C LEU A 626 20.01 -28.69 -10.21
N PRO A 627 20.19 -29.81 -9.48
CA PRO A 627 20.57 -31.08 -10.09
C PRO A 627 19.51 -31.58 -11.10
N LYS A 628 19.90 -31.76 -12.36
CA LYS A 628 18.98 -32.15 -13.46
C LYS A 628 19.24 -33.53 -14.07
N VAL A 629 20.31 -34.22 -13.64
CA VAL A 629 20.71 -35.53 -14.20
C VAL A 629 19.60 -36.55 -13.95
N SER A 630 19.08 -36.61 -12.72
CA SER A 630 18.02 -37.53 -12.32
C SER A 630 16.79 -36.76 -11.83
N GLU A 631 15.61 -37.10 -12.34
CA GLU A 631 14.34 -36.63 -11.76
C GLU A 631 14.04 -37.25 -10.39
N GLU A 632 14.81 -38.28 -10.00
CA GLU A 632 14.68 -38.89 -8.69
C GLU A 632 15.38 -38.11 -7.58
N ASP A 633 16.22 -37.13 -7.94
CA ASP A 633 16.89 -36.23 -7.01
C ASP A 633 15.87 -35.49 -6.13
N GLU A 634 16.15 -35.44 -4.83
CA GLU A 634 15.21 -34.91 -3.84
C GLU A 634 14.97 -33.40 -4.00
N MET A 635 16.01 -32.65 -4.37
CA MET A 635 15.91 -31.22 -4.64
C MET A 635 15.10 -31.00 -5.91
N PHE A 636 15.39 -31.73 -6.99
CA PHE A 636 14.62 -31.64 -8.24
C PHE A 636 13.12 -31.92 -8.01
N LYS A 637 12.79 -33.00 -7.28
CA LYS A 637 11.41 -33.35 -6.94
C LYS A 637 10.71 -32.24 -6.16
N THR A 638 11.41 -31.66 -5.18
CA THR A 638 10.86 -30.60 -4.34
C THR A 638 10.51 -29.37 -5.17
N VAL A 639 11.41 -28.91 -6.05
CA VAL A 639 11.13 -27.77 -6.93
C VAL A 639 9.98 -28.09 -7.89
N LYS A 640 10.00 -29.27 -8.52
CA LYS A 640 8.94 -29.73 -9.43
C LYS A 640 7.57 -29.73 -8.78
N GLU A 641 7.47 -30.24 -7.55
CA GLU A 641 6.23 -30.28 -6.77
C GLU A 641 5.67 -28.86 -6.53
N LEU A 642 6.53 -27.92 -6.13
CA LEU A 642 6.14 -26.55 -5.82
C LEU A 642 5.71 -25.78 -7.07
N PHE A 643 6.51 -25.83 -8.14
CA PHE A 643 6.16 -25.16 -9.40
C PHE A 643 4.91 -25.79 -10.05
N SER A 644 4.77 -27.12 -10.02
CA SER A 644 3.54 -27.77 -10.50
C SER A 644 2.31 -27.40 -9.70
N SER A 645 2.45 -27.15 -8.40
CA SER A 645 1.34 -26.72 -7.54
C SER A 645 0.97 -25.27 -7.81
N PHE A 646 1.96 -24.41 -8.04
CA PHE A 646 1.77 -23.01 -8.39
C PHE A 646 1.10 -22.85 -9.76
N ASN A 647 1.58 -23.56 -10.79
CA ASN A 647 1.02 -23.51 -12.15
C ASN A 647 -0.42 -24.04 -12.28
N LYS A 648 -0.96 -24.71 -11.26
CA LYS A 648 -2.35 -25.22 -11.23
C LYS A 648 -3.34 -24.24 -10.58
N ARG A 649 -2.84 -23.25 -9.86
CA ARG A 649 -3.65 -22.17 -9.29
C ARG A 649 -4.02 -21.17 -10.39
#